data_AF-A0A1Y3GDC0-F1
#
_entry.id   AF-A0A1Y3GDC0-F1
#
_cell.length_a   1.000
_cell.length_b   1.000
_cell.length_c   1.000
_cell.angle_alpha   90.00
_cell.angle_beta   90.00
_cell.angle_gamma   90.00
#
_symmetry.space_group_name_H-M   'P 1'
#
loop_
_entity.id
_entity.type
_entity.pdbx_description
1 polymer ?
#
loop_
_entity_poly.entity_id
_entity_poly.type
_entity_poly.pdbx_seq_one_letter_code
_entity_poly.pdbx_strand_id
1 'polypeptide(L)'
;MVNGSFDSSLIDLGTKFKEDLKSGEFNNFLFITYGIEPGLIEWFPKGSDITILTRRQEIEKIINSEYSDKVKTKILDSHAKIYLMWNQKEIRCWLGSFNFTGGGLFSNIEWCSFFTGELEAPLEKSKMEEENFNPNLTDKCEVNQILDFSSSILAKRDPQLTDNLFENSKFPLILLHSDGSNTLKKSIEKIIDDKILKEIVYITPFFSKEGIMNIIPKGINPEDVELKVLTNKPSKRNYDAGNFPRRSKIEELEEKLDNFKLLKRSSKGEGTTLPDGKEIRDGFIHMKFIGVLLESKKGEEEFHSIFTSANLSKKVWKDKFKSIEVGIWNRDPRVNKKIRTFLEKFKFCFSKFDDEDLEEIDKTLKELEVEEEKKEIWLENTFRDLLTLTKNRLKIEKSASLPKIKDLTCSVFFKNLIDKKQEKEEIVFSEGKDCYSGEMKILEEKKNLVIDFIKINFETNLVEPQKRIKQKHTKKYLENIENLKKEWDAVVIDGDPISKFEIPLEYDDSNIKNILLRKTGKSKNSKTIILEKIEKQPHFEDGLIEDKKASIKTIQGIGDVYEIEIKTNSSIKPPFDTLGFYNDCGEKIDFIGFSKKNERIFYYFYPEIQGRELTVKVEKPYKSYLNQETSKIKIPRYNANYKSKQDKIKKIELNHTLSHEKYSHIPEKLNENKFISEKSSLKINAPKKDIGNLKDAELKYYWKEDSLLYNAPQIKSIGQEFKPFNPYSKIYYRGLIQKEHSGRKVNLMTSSRSLKVKKKLIESIDIKMHNFPRELPLDKLDENSLLGFLKLGEENITYDTASGILQKKPDIIVYKNGSKLPTKNFETLNSGRVIFIPIFFRDIGRENSFIFIFKFKNDTSYTSNFAWYLKIKKYKISMNGKEKITIEDKTGGSSLPIKKNENTKEKIELKFNQELSKGESSRIKGELEEKNKIYPIDESFPKKFPIKLKKDSLLVFKSK
;
A
#
# COMPACT_ATOMS: atom_id res chain seq x y z
N MET A 1 19.61 -3.15 2.69
CA MET A 1 20.01 -3.76 1.40
C MET A 1 19.18 -5.01 1.20
N VAL A 2 18.49 -5.16 0.05
CA VAL A 2 17.76 -6.38 -0.34
C VAL A 2 17.78 -6.54 -1.88
N ASN A 3 18.65 -7.41 -2.43
CA ASN A 3 18.31 -8.23 -3.61
C ASN A 3 19.28 -9.44 -3.82
N GLY A 4 18.71 -10.59 -4.19
CA GLY A 4 19.22 -11.54 -5.20
C GLY A 4 20.52 -12.33 -5.01
N SER A 5 21.67 -11.68 -4.77
CA SER A 5 22.99 -12.33 -4.80
C SER A 5 23.85 -11.80 -3.66
N PHE A 6 24.02 -12.64 -2.63
CA PHE A 6 24.60 -12.28 -1.34
C PHE A 6 26.06 -12.71 -1.23
N ASP A 7 26.99 -11.87 -1.67
CA ASP A 7 28.39 -11.99 -1.21
C ASP A 7 28.87 -10.81 -0.34
N SER A 8 28.17 -9.67 -0.31
CA SER A 8 28.42 -8.65 0.73
C SER A 8 27.15 -7.89 1.16
N SER A 9 26.91 -7.84 2.48
CA SER A 9 25.86 -7.02 3.12
C SER A 9 26.24 -5.54 3.23
N LEU A 10 27.39 -5.15 2.68
CA LEU A 10 27.91 -3.78 2.59
C LEU A 10 28.23 -3.48 1.12
N ILE A 11 27.86 -2.30 0.64
CA ILE A 11 28.17 -1.80 -0.70
C ILE A 11 28.71 -0.36 -0.60
N ASP A 12 29.49 0.04 -1.60
CA ASP A 12 29.74 1.46 -1.88
C ASP A 12 28.51 2.05 -2.59
N LEU A 13 27.63 2.65 -1.80
CA LEU A 13 26.35 3.18 -2.27
C LEU A 13 26.53 4.22 -3.38
N GLY A 14 27.39 5.22 -3.15
CA GLY A 14 27.57 6.32 -4.09
C GLY A 14 28.13 5.85 -5.43
N THR A 15 29.09 4.92 -5.41
CA THR A 15 29.63 4.32 -6.64
C THR A 15 28.55 3.55 -7.38
N LYS A 16 27.83 2.65 -6.69
CA LYS A 16 26.79 1.81 -7.32
C LYS A 16 25.63 2.64 -7.87
N PHE A 17 25.17 3.64 -7.12
CA PHE A 17 24.10 4.52 -7.55
C PHE A 17 24.51 5.40 -8.73
N LYS A 18 25.77 5.87 -8.76
CA LYS A 18 26.34 6.63 -9.88
C LYS A 18 26.48 5.79 -11.14
N GLU A 19 26.90 4.53 -11.02
CA GLU A 19 26.95 3.58 -12.14
C GLU A 19 25.58 3.41 -12.78
N ASP A 20 24.54 3.17 -11.96
CA ASP A 20 23.17 3.00 -12.43
C ASP A 20 22.66 4.25 -13.17
N LEU A 21 22.93 5.44 -12.63
CA LEU A 21 22.59 6.73 -13.25
C LEU A 21 23.34 6.97 -14.56
N LYS A 22 24.64 6.70 -14.59
CA LYS A 22 25.53 7.00 -15.74
C LYS A 22 25.57 5.92 -16.81
N SER A 23 24.96 4.76 -16.56
CA SER A 23 24.89 3.62 -17.48
C SER A 23 24.36 4.01 -18.88
N GLY A 24 23.50 5.04 -18.94
CA GLY A 24 22.77 5.40 -20.16
C GLY A 24 21.61 4.46 -20.48
N GLU A 25 21.36 3.45 -19.63
CA GLU A 25 20.26 2.49 -19.79
C GLU A 25 18.89 3.15 -19.58
N PHE A 26 18.83 4.16 -18.70
CA PHE A 26 17.61 4.86 -18.32
C PHE A 26 17.59 6.29 -18.85
N ASN A 27 16.43 6.74 -19.30
CA ASN A 27 16.22 8.10 -19.83
C ASN A 27 15.07 8.85 -19.16
N ASN A 28 14.38 8.23 -18.20
CA ASN A 28 13.33 8.85 -17.39
C ASN A 28 13.65 8.70 -15.90
N PHE A 29 13.50 9.79 -15.13
CA PHE A 29 13.87 9.84 -13.72
C PHE A 29 12.83 10.59 -12.88
N LEU A 30 12.40 9.95 -11.77
CA LEU A 30 11.54 10.56 -10.76
C LEU A 30 12.16 10.37 -9.38
N PHE A 31 12.69 11.46 -8.82
CA PHE A 31 13.47 11.45 -7.59
C PHE A 31 12.69 12.17 -6.49
N ILE A 32 12.26 11.43 -5.47
CA ILE A 32 11.70 11.98 -4.23
C ILE A 32 12.83 12.00 -3.20
N THR A 33 13.25 13.18 -2.76
CA THR A 33 14.38 13.32 -1.83
C THR A 33 14.24 14.55 -0.95
N TYR A 34 14.80 14.49 0.26
CA TYR A 34 14.79 15.63 1.18
C TYR A 34 15.90 16.65 0.91
N GLY A 35 17.05 16.17 0.43
CA GLY A 35 18.22 16.99 0.10
C GLY A 35 18.75 16.69 -1.29
N ILE A 36 19.26 17.72 -1.97
CA ILE A 36 19.96 17.58 -3.24
C ILE A 36 21.14 18.56 -3.35
N GLU A 37 22.23 18.07 -3.92
CA GLU A 37 23.37 18.90 -4.28
C GLU A 37 23.36 19.15 -5.80
N PRO A 38 23.27 20.42 -6.27
CA PRO A 38 23.09 20.71 -7.70
C PRO A 38 24.15 20.11 -8.62
N GLY A 39 25.41 20.02 -8.17
CA GLY A 39 26.50 19.42 -8.94
C GLY A 39 26.26 17.95 -9.32
N LEU A 40 25.45 17.21 -8.55
CA LEU A 40 25.12 15.82 -8.86
C LEU A 40 24.14 15.67 -10.02
N ILE A 41 23.49 16.76 -10.46
CA ILE A 41 22.61 16.75 -11.65
C ILE A 41 23.42 16.47 -12.92
N GLU A 42 24.73 16.73 -12.93
CA GLU A 42 25.60 16.37 -14.04
C GLU A 42 25.66 14.85 -14.31
N TRP A 43 25.25 14.02 -13.35
CA TRP A 43 25.30 12.57 -13.50
C TRP A 43 24.20 12.01 -14.39
N PHE A 44 23.12 12.75 -14.62
CA PHE A 44 22.05 12.28 -15.49
C PHE A 44 22.49 12.30 -16.96
N PRO A 45 22.10 11.31 -17.77
CA PRO A 45 22.38 11.30 -19.19
C PRO A 45 21.78 12.52 -19.91
N LYS A 46 22.48 13.04 -20.92
CA LYS A 46 21.99 14.17 -21.73
C LYS A 46 20.65 13.82 -22.40
N GLY A 47 19.69 14.74 -22.35
CA GLY A 47 18.37 14.57 -22.97
C GLY A 47 17.36 13.74 -22.18
N SER A 48 17.67 13.37 -20.93
CA SER A 48 16.75 12.63 -20.06
C SER A 48 15.58 13.49 -19.55
N ASP A 49 14.41 12.90 -19.33
CA ASP A 49 13.31 13.55 -18.61
C ASP A 49 13.49 13.36 -17.10
N ILE A 50 13.93 14.43 -16.42
CA ILE A 50 14.29 14.39 -15.01
C ILE A 50 13.30 15.20 -14.21
N THR A 51 12.72 14.58 -13.17
CA THR A 51 11.87 15.26 -12.21
C THR A 51 12.32 15.03 -10.79
N ILE A 52 12.53 16.11 -10.04
CA ILE A 52 12.93 16.07 -8.64
C ILE A 52 11.81 16.66 -7.77
N LEU A 53 11.32 15.85 -6.84
CA LEU A 53 10.38 16.22 -5.78
C LEU A 53 11.16 16.41 -4.49
N THR A 54 11.23 17.64 -4.02
CA THR A 54 12.00 17.99 -2.82
C THR A 54 11.44 19.24 -2.16
N ARG A 55 11.95 19.56 -0.97
CA ARG A 55 11.53 20.75 -0.22
C ARG A 55 11.94 22.04 -0.94
N ARG A 56 11.19 23.12 -0.70
CA ARG A 56 11.37 24.41 -1.40
C ARG A 56 12.82 24.93 -1.37
N GLN A 57 13.49 24.82 -0.22
CA GLN A 57 14.90 25.23 -0.06
C GLN A 57 15.84 24.57 -1.07
N GLU A 58 15.62 23.29 -1.36
CA GLU A 58 16.47 22.52 -2.26
C GLU A 58 16.15 22.84 -3.73
N ILE A 59 14.88 23.11 -4.05
CA ILE A 59 14.48 23.59 -5.37
C ILE A 59 15.15 24.93 -5.69
N GLU A 60 15.21 25.86 -4.73
CA GLU A 60 15.86 27.16 -4.93
C GLU A 60 17.36 27.00 -5.21
N LYS A 61 18.04 26.04 -4.58
CA LYS A 61 19.45 25.72 -4.93
C LYS A 61 19.60 25.27 -6.37
N ILE A 62 18.67 24.46 -6.88
CA ILE A 62 18.67 23.99 -8.27
C ILE A 62 18.39 25.15 -9.23
N ILE A 63 17.34 25.94 -8.96
CA ILE A 63 16.94 27.08 -9.80
C ILE A 63 18.05 28.12 -9.91
N ASN A 64 18.79 28.36 -8.83
CA ASN A 64 19.91 29.31 -8.80
C ASN A 64 21.23 28.71 -9.32
N SER A 65 21.22 27.47 -9.82
CA SER A 65 22.39 26.80 -10.41
C SER A 65 22.31 26.79 -11.93
N GLU A 66 23.42 26.46 -12.59
CA GLU A 66 23.49 26.25 -14.05
C GLU A 66 22.65 25.04 -14.55
N TYR A 67 22.03 24.28 -13.64
CA TYR A 67 21.25 23.08 -13.96
C TYR A 67 19.73 23.30 -13.97
N SER A 68 19.26 24.53 -13.76
CA SER A 68 17.84 24.89 -13.67
C SER A 68 17.01 24.39 -14.87
N ASP A 69 17.53 24.52 -16.08
CA ASP A 69 16.84 24.12 -17.32
C ASP A 69 16.91 22.61 -17.63
N LYS A 70 17.72 21.85 -16.88
CA LYS A 70 17.91 20.41 -17.11
C LYS A 70 16.90 19.55 -16.35
N VAL A 71 16.25 20.08 -15.33
CA VAL A 71 15.39 19.30 -14.44
C VAL A 71 14.07 19.99 -14.16
N LYS A 72 12.99 19.23 -14.14
CA LYS A 72 11.69 19.71 -13.64
C LYS A 72 11.66 19.54 -12.13
N THR A 73 11.30 20.58 -11.40
CA THR A 73 11.20 20.52 -9.93
C THR A 73 9.74 20.65 -9.48
N LYS A 74 9.37 19.91 -8.43
CA LYS A 74 8.06 20.01 -7.77
C LYS A 74 8.26 20.05 -6.26
N ILE A 75 7.58 20.99 -5.60
CA ILE A 75 7.65 21.11 -4.14
C ILE A 75 6.97 19.91 -3.50
N LEU A 76 7.69 19.22 -2.61
CA LEU A 76 7.17 18.18 -1.75
C LEU A 76 7.90 18.21 -0.41
N ASP A 77 7.16 18.37 0.69
CA ASP A 77 7.72 18.26 2.04
C ASP A 77 7.75 16.79 2.50
N SER A 78 8.77 16.06 2.02
CA SER A 78 8.95 14.64 2.30
C SER A 78 10.36 14.33 2.79
N HIS A 79 10.43 13.53 3.85
CA HIS A 79 11.65 12.89 4.32
C HIS A 79 11.88 11.51 3.69
N ALA A 80 10.97 11.00 2.86
CA ALA A 80 11.21 9.80 2.07
C ALA A 80 12.32 10.03 1.04
N LYS A 81 13.10 8.98 0.76
CA LYS A 81 14.06 8.97 -0.35
C LYS A 81 13.77 7.79 -1.25
N ILE A 82 13.23 8.09 -2.42
CA ILE A 82 12.81 7.13 -3.44
C ILE A 82 13.32 7.65 -4.78
N TYR A 83 14.06 6.81 -5.50
CA TYR A 83 14.64 7.17 -6.78
C TYR A 83 14.18 6.15 -7.82
N LEU A 84 13.33 6.59 -8.73
CA LEU A 84 12.86 5.78 -9.85
C LEU A 84 13.63 6.19 -11.10
N MET A 85 14.15 5.20 -11.81
CA MET A 85 14.79 5.36 -13.12
C MET A 85 14.27 4.27 -14.06
N TRP A 86 13.82 4.66 -15.25
CA TRP A 86 13.22 3.69 -16.18
C TRP A 86 13.44 4.06 -17.65
N ASN A 87 13.28 3.04 -18.49
CA ASN A 87 13.23 3.13 -19.95
C ASN A 87 11.94 2.46 -20.44
N GLN A 88 11.90 2.00 -21.70
CA GLN A 88 10.71 1.33 -22.25
C GLN A 88 10.51 -0.12 -21.77
N LYS A 89 11.54 -0.76 -21.20
CA LYS A 89 11.59 -2.20 -20.90
C LYS A 89 11.85 -2.52 -19.43
N GLU A 90 12.50 -1.62 -18.69
CA GLU A 90 12.93 -1.87 -17.32
C GLU A 90 12.74 -0.62 -16.46
N ILE A 91 12.43 -0.84 -15.19
CA ILE A 91 12.46 0.15 -14.14
C ILE A 91 13.34 -0.34 -12.99
N ARG A 92 14.13 0.58 -12.44
CA ARG A 92 14.89 0.40 -11.21
C ARG A 92 14.44 1.40 -10.16
N CYS A 93 14.19 0.88 -8.96
CA CYS A 93 13.74 1.66 -7.82
C CYS A 93 14.75 1.55 -6.69
N TRP A 94 15.33 2.66 -6.28
CA TRP A 94 16.14 2.76 -5.07
C TRP A 94 15.35 3.42 -3.96
N LEU A 95 15.55 2.96 -2.73
CA LEU A 95 14.99 3.60 -1.55
C LEU A 95 15.94 3.45 -0.35
N GLY A 96 15.93 4.40 0.57
CA GLY A 96 16.85 4.37 1.71
C GLY A 96 16.79 5.57 2.63
N SER A 97 17.80 5.69 3.49
CA SER A 97 18.00 6.86 4.36
C SER A 97 18.87 7.97 3.72
N PHE A 98 19.56 7.67 2.62
CA PHE A 98 20.50 8.57 1.96
C PHE A 98 19.79 9.68 1.16
N ASN A 99 20.31 10.90 1.22
CA ASN A 99 19.92 11.99 0.34
C ASN A 99 20.77 11.99 -0.94
N PHE A 100 20.33 12.72 -1.97
CA PHE A 100 21.10 12.90 -3.19
C PHE A 100 22.15 14.02 -3.02
N THR A 101 23.09 13.80 -2.10
CA THR A 101 24.18 14.73 -1.72
C THR A 101 25.47 13.94 -1.52
N GLY A 102 26.63 14.63 -1.57
CA GLY A 102 27.93 13.98 -1.34
C GLY A 102 27.99 13.23 0.01
N GLY A 103 27.47 13.87 1.07
CA GLY A 103 27.41 13.26 2.40
C GLY A 103 26.55 11.99 2.46
N GLY A 104 25.36 12.02 1.83
CA GLY A 104 24.45 10.88 1.80
C GLY A 104 24.95 9.70 0.95
N LEU A 105 25.68 9.97 -0.13
CA LEU A 105 26.13 8.92 -1.05
C LEU A 105 27.51 8.35 -0.69
N PHE A 106 28.42 9.16 -0.16
CA PHE A 106 29.83 8.77 -0.03
C PHE A 106 30.39 8.82 1.40
N SER A 107 29.77 9.59 2.30
CA SER A 107 30.34 9.82 3.64
C SER A 107 29.67 9.00 4.73
N ASN A 108 28.35 8.97 4.76
CA ASN A 108 27.57 8.41 5.86
C ASN A 108 27.44 6.88 5.79
N ILE A 109 27.13 6.27 6.95
CA ILE A 109 26.57 4.91 6.99
C ILE A 109 25.06 5.02 6.82
N GLU A 110 24.58 4.55 5.69
CA GLU A 110 23.18 4.61 5.27
C GLU A 110 22.63 3.20 5.06
N TRP A 111 21.31 3.05 5.09
CA TRP A 111 20.68 1.87 4.51
C TRP A 111 20.08 2.25 3.15
N CYS A 112 20.14 1.30 2.23
CA CYS A 112 19.48 1.37 0.95
C CYS A 112 18.88 0.01 0.60
N SER A 113 17.90 -0.03 -0.28
CA SER A 113 17.46 -1.22 -1.02
C SER A 113 17.17 -0.80 -2.45
N PHE A 114 17.43 -1.69 -3.40
CA PHE A 114 17.11 -1.44 -4.80
C PHE A 114 16.45 -2.66 -5.42
N PHE A 115 15.47 -2.40 -6.28
CA PHE A 115 14.69 -3.42 -6.96
C PHE A 115 14.64 -3.09 -8.44
N THR A 116 14.76 -4.12 -9.27
CA THR A 116 14.67 -4.01 -10.73
C THR A 116 13.50 -4.85 -11.20
N GLY A 117 12.61 -4.27 -11.99
CA GLY A 117 11.48 -4.96 -12.61
C GLY A 117 11.40 -4.69 -14.10
N GLU A 118 10.94 -5.70 -14.84
CA GLU A 118 10.63 -5.56 -16.27
C GLU A 118 9.31 -4.80 -16.43
N LEU A 119 9.29 -3.81 -17.33
CA LEU A 119 8.10 -3.06 -17.69
C LEU A 119 7.36 -3.77 -18.83
N GLU A 120 6.10 -4.09 -18.60
CA GLU A 120 5.26 -4.73 -19.61
C GLU A 120 4.51 -3.74 -20.50
N ALA A 121 4.45 -2.48 -20.06
CA ALA A 121 3.93 -1.37 -20.82
C ALA A 121 4.79 -0.12 -20.55
N PRO A 122 4.90 0.81 -21.52
CA PRO A 122 5.59 2.06 -21.31
C PRO A 122 5.04 2.82 -20.10
N LEU A 123 5.91 3.13 -19.14
CA LEU A 123 5.58 3.97 -18.00
C LEU A 123 5.71 5.44 -18.42
N GLU A 124 4.58 6.12 -18.53
CA GLU A 124 4.52 7.56 -18.73
C GLU A 124 4.35 8.27 -17.39
N LYS A 125 5.17 9.29 -17.14
CA LYS A 125 5.11 10.06 -15.90
C LYS A 125 3.75 10.74 -15.70
N SER A 126 3.13 11.26 -16.76
CA SER A 126 1.79 11.86 -16.71
C SER A 126 0.74 10.91 -16.11
N LYS A 127 0.82 9.62 -16.46
CA LYS A 127 -0.08 8.59 -15.93
C LYS A 127 0.09 8.35 -14.42
N MET A 128 1.29 8.57 -13.87
CA MET A 128 1.52 8.47 -12.42
C MET A 128 0.82 9.59 -11.63
N GLU A 129 0.41 10.67 -12.30
CA GLU A 129 -0.33 11.79 -11.72
C GLU A 129 -1.86 11.60 -11.87
N GLU A 130 -2.31 10.54 -12.57
CA GLU A 130 -3.73 10.21 -12.76
C GLU A 130 -4.35 9.49 -11.55
N GLU A 131 -5.63 9.76 -11.29
CA GLU A 131 -6.37 9.18 -10.15
C GLU A 131 -6.50 7.64 -10.23
N ASN A 132 -6.56 7.09 -11.44
CA ASN A 132 -6.81 5.68 -11.72
C ASN A 132 -5.55 4.92 -12.17
N PHE A 133 -4.35 5.42 -11.83
CA PHE A 133 -3.09 4.75 -12.13
C PHE A 133 -3.09 3.30 -11.63
N ASN A 134 -2.79 2.35 -12.52
CA ASN A 134 -2.60 0.94 -12.15
C ASN A 134 -1.12 0.69 -11.82
N PRO A 135 -0.76 0.44 -10.56
CA PRO A 135 0.64 0.24 -10.17
C PRO A 135 1.22 -1.13 -10.55
N ASN A 136 0.42 -2.08 -11.06
CA ASN A 136 0.88 -3.41 -11.43
C ASN A 136 1.49 -3.43 -12.85
N LEU A 137 2.57 -2.66 -13.06
CA LEU A 137 3.24 -2.51 -14.36
C LEU A 137 4.46 -3.41 -14.52
N THR A 138 4.89 -4.06 -13.44
CA THR A 138 6.10 -4.87 -13.43
C THR A 138 5.89 -6.26 -12.85
N ASP A 139 6.86 -7.11 -13.13
CA ASP A 139 6.98 -8.44 -12.57
C ASP A 139 7.38 -8.47 -11.08
N LYS A 140 7.78 -7.33 -10.51
CA LYS A 140 8.19 -7.22 -9.09
C LYS A 140 7.15 -6.57 -8.22
N CYS A 141 6.69 -7.31 -7.20
CA CYS A 141 5.74 -6.81 -6.21
C CYS A 141 6.32 -5.63 -5.39
N GLU A 142 7.62 -5.64 -5.13
CA GLU A 142 8.34 -4.57 -4.44
C GLU A 142 8.32 -3.27 -5.25
N VAL A 143 8.55 -3.36 -6.57
CA VAL A 143 8.48 -2.22 -7.48
C VAL A 143 7.04 -1.72 -7.59
N ASN A 144 6.05 -2.61 -7.72
CA ASN A 144 4.64 -2.23 -7.80
C ASN A 144 4.16 -1.51 -6.52
N GLN A 145 4.64 -1.90 -5.33
CA GLN A 145 4.39 -1.17 -4.06
C GLN A 145 4.97 0.25 -4.10
N ILE A 146 6.21 0.39 -4.60
CA ILE A 146 6.89 1.69 -4.71
C ILE A 146 6.18 2.59 -5.74
N LEU A 147 5.73 2.03 -6.86
CA LEU A 147 4.94 2.74 -7.86
C LEU A 147 3.58 3.18 -7.33
N ASP A 148 2.86 2.32 -6.59
CA ASP A 148 1.61 2.70 -5.94
C ASP A 148 1.81 3.85 -4.96
N PHE A 149 2.84 3.77 -4.11
CA PHE A 149 3.15 4.83 -3.15
C PHE A 149 3.58 6.13 -3.83
N SER A 150 4.48 6.07 -4.82
CA SER A 150 4.98 7.25 -5.53
C SER A 150 3.88 7.96 -6.33
N SER A 151 3.04 7.20 -7.03
CA SER A 151 1.86 7.76 -7.71
C SER A 151 0.83 8.29 -6.72
N SER A 152 0.68 7.67 -5.55
CA SER A 152 -0.19 8.17 -4.48
C SER A 152 0.24 9.53 -3.95
N ILE A 153 1.55 9.75 -3.80
CA ILE A 153 2.12 11.06 -3.44
C ILE A 153 1.83 12.08 -4.55
N LEU A 154 2.07 11.72 -5.81
CA LEU A 154 1.87 12.62 -6.95
C LEU A 154 0.40 13.02 -7.15
N ALA A 155 -0.51 12.05 -7.08
CA ALA A 155 -1.94 12.22 -7.27
C ALA A 155 -2.70 12.56 -5.97
N LYS A 156 -1.99 12.69 -4.83
CA LYS A 156 -2.57 12.94 -3.50
C LYS A 156 -3.72 12.00 -3.13
N ARG A 157 -3.51 10.71 -3.38
CA ARG A 157 -4.46 9.62 -3.06
C ARG A 157 -3.84 8.66 -2.05
N ASP A 158 -4.64 7.70 -1.59
CA ASP A 158 -4.16 6.68 -0.64
C ASP A 158 -3.47 5.49 -1.39
N PRO A 159 -2.37 4.93 -0.86
CA PRO A 159 -1.63 3.82 -1.47
C PRO A 159 -2.28 2.45 -1.19
N GLN A 160 -3.39 2.17 -1.88
CA GLN A 160 -4.26 1.01 -1.62
C GLN A 160 -3.56 -0.35 -1.77
N LEU A 161 -2.69 -0.53 -2.76
CA LEU A 161 -1.99 -1.80 -2.98
C LEU A 161 -1.04 -2.07 -1.81
N THR A 162 -0.24 -1.06 -1.45
CA THR A 162 0.71 -1.13 -0.33
C THR A 162 0.01 -1.42 0.99
N ASP A 163 -1.09 -0.73 1.28
CA ASP A 163 -1.91 -0.95 2.49
C ASP A 163 -2.51 -2.37 2.56
N ASN A 164 -3.06 -2.85 1.45
CA ASN A 164 -3.64 -4.20 1.39
C ASN A 164 -2.57 -5.28 1.57
N LEU A 165 -1.38 -5.09 0.97
CA LEU A 165 -0.26 -6.01 1.14
C LEU A 165 0.23 -6.05 2.58
N PHE A 166 0.34 -4.89 3.25
CA PHE A 166 0.69 -4.82 4.66
C PHE A 166 -0.27 -5.63 5.53
N GLU A 167 -1.58 -5.43 5.35
CA GLU A 167 -2.61 -5.99 6.25
C GLU A 167 -2.87 -7.48 6.01
N ASN A 168 -2.97 -7.89 4.75
CA ASN A 168 -3.64 -9.14 4.36
C ASN A 168 -2.74 -10.17 3.68
N SER A 169 -1.52 -9.79 3.30
CA SER A 169 -0.59 -10.64 2.55
C SER A 169 0.51 -11.25 3.40
N LYS A 170 1.23 -12.20 2.82
CA LYS A 170 2.43 -12.82 3.38
C LYS A 170 3.65 -12.66 2.47
N PHE A 171 3.74 -11.56 1.71
CA PHE A 171 4.94 -11.29 0.91
C PHE A 171 6.19 -11.12 1.79
N PRO A 172 7.38 -11.49 1.31
CA PRO A 172 8.62 -11.41 2.07
C PRO A 172 9.06 -9.97 2.34
N LEU A 173 8.62 -9.01 1.53
CA LEU A 173 8.98 -7.60 1.67
C LEU A 173 7.74 -6.74 1.55
N ILE A 174 7.55 -5.86 2.53
CA ILE A 174 6.43 -4.92 2.59
C ILE A 174 6.96 -3.51 2.69
N LEU A 175 6.50 -2.63 1.81
CA LEU A 175 6.75 -1.20 1.90
C LEU A 175 5.93 -0.61 3.07
N LEU A 176 6.59 0.17 3.91
CA LEU A 176 5.98 0.92 5.01
C LEU A 176 6.00 2.41 4.68
N HIS A 177 5.02 3.16 5.15
CA HIS A 177 4.97 4.62 4.99
C HIS A 177 4.28 5.30 6.16
N SER A 178 4.51 6.61 6.31
CA SER A 178 3.83 7.46 7.28
C SER A 178 2.60 8.19 6.73
N ASP A 179 2.38 8.16 5.41
CA ASP A 179 1.27 8.85 4.78
C ASP A 179 -0.08 8.11 4.97
N GLY A 180 -1.18 8.85 5.07
CA GLY A 180 -2.53 8.29 5.20
C GLY A 180 -2.71 7.30 6.36
N SER A 181 -2.62 5.99 6.06
CA SER A 181 -2.84 4.88 6.99
C SER A 181 -1.73 4.68 8.03
N ASN A 182 -0.54 5.27 7.82
CA ASN A 182 0.68 5.13 8.64
C ASN A 182 1.01 3.67 8.99
N THR A 183 1.30 2.86 7.97
CA THR A 183 1.74 1.45 8.12
C THR A 183 3.05 1.33 8.89
N LEU A 184 3.91 2.34 8.86
CA LEU A 184 5.15 2.36 9.63
C LEU A 184 4.88 2.27 11.13
N LYS A 185 3.98 3.11 11.67
CA LYS A 185 3.57 3.06 13.09
C LYS A 185 3.00 1.69 13.49
N LYS A 186 2.16 1.11 12.63
CA LYS A 186 1.45 -0.16 12.91
C LYS A 186 2.33 -1.40 12.76
N SER A 187 3.50 -1.26 12.13
CA SER A 187 4.34 -2.40 11.76
C SER A 187 4.77 -3.22 12.97
N ILE A 188 5.14 -2.58 14.08
CA ILE A 188 5.62 -3.28 15.28
C ILE A 188 4.49 -4.07 15.95
N GLU A 189 3.32 -3.44 16.15
CA GLU A 189 2.12 -4.12 16.66
C GLU A 189 1.75 -5.33 15.77
N LYS A 190 1.82 -5.16 14.44
CA LYS A 190 1.52 -6.22 13.47
C LYS A 190 2.57 -7.34 13.47
N ILE A 191 3.83 -7.04 13.77
CA ILE A 191 4.92 -8.03 13.87
C ILE A 191 4.73 -8.94 15.08
N ILE A 192 4.32 -8.36 16.22
CA ILE A 192 4.21 -9.05 17.50
C ILE A 192 2.99 -9.99 17.56
N ASP A 193 1.95 -9.75 16.75
CA ASP A 193 0.68 -10.50 16.69
C ASP A 193 0.74 -11.96 17.21
N ASP A 194 0.14 -12.20 18.38
CA ASP A 194 0.08 -13.47 19.14
C ASP A 194 1.42 -14.09 19.60
N LYS A 195 2.51 -13.31 19.68
CA LYS A 195 3.86 -13.73 20.13
C LYS A 195 4.37 -12.91 21.31
N ILE A 196 5.41 -13.43 21.98
CA ILE A 196 6.07 -12.75 23.09
C ILE A 196 7.21 -11.90 22.53
N LEU A 197 7.22 -10.61 22.84
CA LEU A 197 8.31 -9.70 22.48
C LEU A 197 9.49 -9.90 23.46
N LYS A 198 10.70 -10.12 22.93
CA LYS A 198 11.92 -10.35 23.75
C LYS A 198 12.92 -9.22 23.68
N GLU A 199 13.27 -8.80 22.47
CA GLU A 199 14.29 -7.78 22.25
C GLU A 199 13.85 -6.82 21.15
N ILE A 200 14.15 -5.54 21.35
CA ILE A 200 14.15 -4.52 20.31
C ILE A 200 15.56 -3.91 20.22
N VAL A 201 16.13 -3.90 19.01
CA VAL A 201 17.37 -3.18 18.71
C VAL A 201 17.07 -2.04 17.76
N TYR A 202 17.37 -0.81 18.16
CA TYR A 202 17.16 0.39 17.37
C TYR A 202 18.48 1.08 17.04
N ILE A 203 18.87 1.09 15.76
CA ILE A 203 19.99 1.89 15.26
C ILE A 203 19.44 3.20 14.73
N THR A 204 20.01 4.32 15.16
CA THR A 204 19.51 5.64 14.77
C THR A 204 20.56 6.73 14.92
N PRO A 205 20.50 7.82 14.14
CA PRO A 205 21.27 9.02 14.44
C PRO A 205 20.73 9.77 15.66
N PHE A 206 19.40 9.77 15.86
CA PHE A 206 18.70 10.55 16.89
C PHE A 206 17.47 9.82 17.42
N PHE A 207 17.07 10.12 18.66
CA PHE A 207 15.86 9.55 19.27
C PHE A 207 15.29 10.48 20.34
N SER A 208 13.97 10.45 20.54
CA SER A 208 13.36 11.13 21.70
C SER A 208 12.92 10.12 22.75
N LYS A 209 12.80 10.55 24.01
CA LYS A 209 12.26 9.73 25.09
C LYS A 209 10.90 9.13 24.72
N GLU A 210 9.98 9.96 24.22
CA GLU A 210 8.66 9.50 23.77
C GLU A 210 8.77 8.60 22.54
N GLY A 211 9.75 8.85 21.68
CA GLY A 211 10.07 7.99 20.55
C GLY A 211 10.34 6.56 20.98
N ILE A 212 11.20 6.42 22.00
CA ILE A 212 11.59 5.16 22.62
C ILE A 212 10.43 4.52 23.39
N MET A 213 9.78 5.25 24.30
CA MET A 213 8.70 4.68 25.12
C MET A 213 7.52 4.16 24.30
N ASN A 214 7.24 4.76 23.13
CA ASN A 214 6.14 4.34 22.27
C ASN A 214 6.50 3.22 21.30
N ILE A 215 7.76 2.77 21.24
CA ILE A 215 8.14 1.65 20.37
C ILE A 215 7.61 0.31 20.90
N ILE A 216 7.44 0.22 22.23
CA ILE A 216 6.84 -0.94 22.91
C ILE A 216 5.32 -0.78 22.85
N PRO A 217 4.58 -1.71 22.21
CA PRO A 217 3.12 -1.63 22.14
C PRO A 217 2.44 -1.58 23.50
N LYS A 218 1.27 -0.93 23.54
CA LYS A 218 0.42 -0.92 24.73
C LYS A 218 0.00 -2.35 25.08
N GLY A 219 0.19 -2.73 26.35
CA GLY A 219 -0.17 -4.05 26.87
C GLY A 219 1.01 -5.00 27.05
N ILE A 220 2.21 -4.60 26.61
CA ILE A 220 3.47 -5.29 26.96
C ILE A 220 4.11 -4.53 28.11
N ASN A 221 4.50 -5.23 29.18
CA ASN A 221 5.24 -4.61 30.26
C ASN A 221 6.66 -4.27 29.75
N PRO A 222 7.09 -2.99 29.80
CA PRO A 222 8.41 -2.62 29.30
C PRO A 222 9.58 -3.34 29.98
N GLU A 223 9.41 -3.76 31.24
CA GLU A 223 10.40 -4.54 32.02
C GLU A 223 10.71 -5.91 31.38
N ASP A 224 9.74 -6.50 30.67
CA ASP A 224 9.87 -7.83 30.03
C ASP A 224 10.67 -7.80 28.71
N VAL A 225 11.08 -6.61 28.25
CA VAL A 225 11.66 -6.40 26.92
C VAL A 225 13.06 -5.82 27.05
N GLU A 226 14.05 -6.48 26.45
CA GLU A 226 15.38 -5.89 26.30
C GLU A 226 15.37 -4.83 25.18
N LEU A 227 15.69 -3.57 25.51
CA LEU A 227 15.72 -2.48 24.55
C LEU A 227 17.13 -1.92 24.38
N LYS A 228 17.71 -2.07 23.18
CA LYS A 228 19.05 -1.57 22.83
C LYS A 228 18.95 -0.43 21.83
N VAL A 229 19.54 0.72 22.14
CA VAL A 229 19.66 1.86 21.22
C VAL A 229 21.12 2.07 20.86
N LEU A 230 21.43 2.00 19.56
CA LEU A 230 22.76 2.19 18.99
C LEU A 230 22.78 3.51 18.22
N THR A 231 23.62 4.45 18.64
CA THR A 231 23.66 5.81 18.10
C THR A 231 25.08 6.30 17.85
N ASN A 232 25.21 7.47 17.22
CA ASN A 232 26.49 8.13 17.01
C ASN A 232 27.08 8.67 18.33
N LYS A 233 28.42 8.80 18.37
CA LYS A 233 29.03 9.76 19.30
C LYS A 233 28.57 11.17 18.90
N PRO A 234 27.99 11.93 19.81
CA PRO A 234 27.48 13.25 19.48
C PRO A 234 28.61 14.26 19.18
N SER A 235 28.36 15.22 18.29
CA SER A 235 29.32 16.29 17.97
C SER A 235 28.59 17.57 17.56
N LYS A 236 29.18 18.75 17.79
CA LYS A 236 28.55 20.07 17.51
C LYS A 236 27.91 20.17 16.12
N ARG A 237 28.51 19.56 15.09
CA ARG A 237 28.02 19.60 13.70
C ARG A 237 26.81 18.70 13.43
N ASN A 238 26.54 17.75 14.34
CA ASN A 238 25.56 16.70 14.16
C ASN A 238 24.42 16.77 15.18
N TYR A 239 24.29 17.84 15.95
CA TYR A 239 23.21 17.97 16.93
C TYR A 239 21.99 18.68 16.36
N ASP A 240 20.82 18.12 16.68
CA ASP A 240 19.52 18.77 16.53
C ASP A 240 18.93 18.96 17.93
N ALA A 241 18.85 20.21 18.39
CA ALA A 241 18.42 20.59 19.74
C ALA A 241 16.98 20.12 20.10
N GLY A 242 16.22 19.59 19.13
CA GLY A 242 14.90 18.99 19.36
C GLY A 242 14.85 17.47 19.38
N ASN A 243 15.95 16.75 19.09
CA ASN A 243 15.89 15.33 18.73
C ASN A 243 16.88 14.40 19.45
N PHE A 244 17.84 14.89 20.23
CA PHE A 244 18.69 14.05 21.11
C PHE A 244 18.38 14.35 22.59
N PRO A 245 18.21 13.34 23.46
CA PRO A 245 17.85 13.59 24.85
C PRO A 245 19.06 14.06 25.67
N ARG A 246 18.80 14.99 26.60
CA ARG A 246 19.76 15.35 27.67
C ARG A 246 19.97 14.18 28.62
N ARG A 247 21.04 14.23 29.42
CA ARG A 247 21.36 13.24 30.46
C ARG A 247 20.14 12.86 31.31
N SER A 248 19.42 13.86 31.84
CA SER A 248 18.23 13.63 32.67
C SER A 248 17.12 12.82 31.98
N LYS A 249 16.99 12.90 30.66
CA LYS A 249 16.01 12.13 29.89
C LYS A 249 16.47 10.71 29.60
N ILE A 250 17.78 10.46 29.61
CA ILE A 250 18.37 9.12 29.50
C ILE A 250 18.20 8.39 30.82
N GLU A 251 18.51 9.03 31.95
CA GLU A 251 18.30 8.48 33.30
C GLU A 251 16.82 8.12 33.52
N GLU A 252 15.89 9.00 33.13
CA GLU A 252 14.44 8.70 33.17
C GLU A 252 14.00 7.54 32.26
N LEU A 253 14.79 7.16 31.24
CA LEU A 253 14.53 5.97 30.42
C LEU A 253 15.05 4.71 31.13
N GLU A 254 16.26 4.77 31.69
CA GLU A 254 16.87 3.69 32.46
C GLU A 254 16.01 3.30 33.66
N GLU A 255 15.45 4.29 34.39
CA GLU A 255 14.53 4.04 35.52
C GLU A 255 13.21 3.38 35.11
N LYS A 256 12.74 3.61 33.87
CA LYS A 256 11.44 3.11 33.38
C LYS A 256 11.54 1.81 32.61
N LEU A 257 12.74 1.44 32.20
CA LEU A 257 13.03 0.34 31.31
C LEU A 257 14.23 -0.41 31.90
N ASP A 258 13.97 -1.33 32.83
CA ASP A 258 15.01 -2.08 33.56
C ASP A 258 16.10 -2.68 32.64
N ASN A 259 15.72 -3.08 31.43
CA ASN A 259 16.60 -3.70 30.43
C ASN A 259 16.99 -2.74 29.28
N PHE A 260 17.03 -1.43 29.51
CA PHE A 260 17.45 -0.44 28.53
C PHE A 260 18.98 -0.31 28.44
N LYS A 261 19.51 -0.26 27.21
CA LYS A 261 20.94 -0.09 26.93
C LYS A 261 21.14 0.96 25.84
N LEU A 262 21.81 2.05 26.18
CA LEU A 262 22.24 3.08 25.23
C LEU A 262 23.73 2.90 24.88
N LEU A 263 24.03 2.77 23.59
CA LEU A 263 25.38 2.52 23.09
C LEU A 263 25.78 3.59 22.05
N LYS A 264 26.98 4.17 22.20
CA LYS A 264 27.63 5.07 21.24
C LYS A 264 28.54 4.29 20.31
N ARG A 265 28.69 4.77 19.08
CA ARG A 265 29.77 4.30 18.20
C ARG A 265 31.13 4.59 18.83
N SER A 266 32.01 3.60 18.88
CA SER A 266 33.39 3.75 19.36
C SER A 266 34.21 4.70 18.47
N SER A 267 35.29 5.27 19.00
CA SER A 267 36.23 6.12 18.24
C SER A 267 36.97 5.33 17.15
N LYS A 268 37.64 6.05 16.25
CA LYS A 268 38.34 5.51 15.06
C LYS A 268 39.21 4.29 15.41
N GLY A 269 39.18 3.26 14.55
CA GLY A 269 39.79 1.95 14.79
C GLY A 269 38.74 0.92 15.16
N GLU A 270 38.37 0.86 16.44
CA GLU A 270 37.38 -0.10 16.97
C GLU A 270 35.96 0.16 16.45
N GLY A 271 35.59 1.43 16.23
CA GLY A 271 34.28 1.80 15.69
C GLY A 271 34.16 1.69 14.16
N THR A 272 35.25 1.36 13.47
CA THR A 272 35.34 1.36 11.99
C THR A 272 35.65 0.00 11.39
N THR A 273 35.87 -1.03 12.21
CA THR A 273 36.25 -2.36 11.74
C THR A 273 35.37 -3.41 12.41
N LEU A 274 34.71 -4.24 11.60
CA LEU A 274 33.93 -5.38 12.07
C LEU A 274 34.86 -6.50 12.57
N PRO A 275 34.37 -7.44 13.41
CA PRO A 275 35.19 -8.56 13.92
C PRO A 275 35.81 -9.47 12.83
N ASP A 276 35.26 -9.44 11.61
CA ASP A 276 35.80 -10.16 10.46
C ASP A 276 36.82 -9.34 9.63
N GLY A 277 37.30 -8.22 10.16
CA GLY A 277 38.29 -7.36 9.55
C GLY A 277 37.75 -6.41 8.48
N LYS A 278 36.43 -6.44 8.19
CA LYS A 278 35.82 -5.54 7.20
C LYS A 278 35.73 -4.12 7.74
N GLU A 279 36.25 -3.17 6.97
CA GLU A 279 36.13 -1.75 7.28
C GLU A 279 34.74 -1.21 6.92
N ILE A 280 34.22 -0.34 7.79
CA ILE A 280 33.01 0.45 7.61
C ILE A 280 33.38 1.94 7.65
N ARG A 281 32.60 2.76 6.93
CA ARG A 281 32.84 4.20 6.83
C ARG A 281 32.88 4.86 8.21
N ASP A 282 33.87 5.72 8.45
CA ASP A 282 34.01 6.52 9.69
C ASP A 282 32.99 7.68 9.79
N GLY A 283 32.15 7.86 8.77
CA GLY A 283 31.14 8.92 8.75
C GLY A 283 29.96 8.68 9.69
N PHE A 284 29.00 9.60 9.64
CA PHE A 284 27.84 9.60 10.52
C PHE A 284 26.91 8.40 10.24
N ILE A 285 26.46 7.70 11.29
CA ILE A 285 25.42 6.66 11.20
C ILE A 285 24.10 7.37 10.97
N HIS A 286 23.69 7.47 9.72
CA HIS A 286 22.42 8.08 9.33
C HIS A 286 21.33 7.03 9.05
N MET A 287 21.67 5.74 9.02
CA MET A 287 20.68 4.67 8.92
C MET A 287 19.72 4.61 10.11
N LYS A 288 18.45 4.26 9.85
CA LYS A 288 17.47 3.90 10.89
C LYS A 288 16.99 2.48 10.67
N PHE A 289 17.14 1.67 11.70
CA PHE A 289 16.86 0.24 11.66
C PHE A 289 16.26 -0.21 12.99
N ILE A 290 15.20 -1.02 12.92
CA ILE A 290 14.55 -1.65 14.06
C ILE A 290 14.61 -3.17 13.85
N GLY A 291 15.36 -3.86 14.71
CA GLY A 291 15.33 -5.31 14.83
C GLY A 291 14.35 -5.70 15.94
N VAL A 292 13.48 -6.67 15.66
CA VAL A 292 12.49 -7.19 16.61
C VAL A 292 12.69 -8.69 16.76
N LEU A 293 13.04 -9.14 17.96
CA LEU A 293 13.14 -10.55 18.32
C LEU A 293 11.89 -10.98 19.08
N LEU A 294 11.26 -12.04 18.58
CA LEU A 294 10.05 -12.61 19.15
C LEU A 294 10.29 -14.06 19.54
N GLU A 295 9.55 -14.53 20.53
CA GLU A 295 9.44 -15.94 20.90
C GLU A 295 8.00 -16.41 20.68
N SER A 296 7.84 -17.53 19.98
CA SER A 296 6.53 -18.19 19.83
C SER A 296 6.13 -18.91 21.13
N LYS A 297 4.85 -19.27 21.27
CA LYS A 297 4.36 -20.09 22.39
C LYS A 297 5.07 -21.45 22.54
N LYS A 298 5.81 -21.89 21.52
CA LYS A 298 6.60 -23.14 21.53
C LYS A 298 8.09 -22.92 21.86
N GLY A 299 8.50 -21.68 22.15
CA GLY A 299 9.90 -21.33 22.40
C GLY A 299 10.75 -21.12 21.14
N GLU A 300 10.15 -21.12 19.94
CA GLU A 300 10.90 -20.83 18.71
C GLU A 300 11.13 -19.32 18.55
N GLU A 301 12.37 -18.91 18.32
CA GLU A 301 12.74 -17.52 18.05
C GLU A 301 12.49 -17.11 16.59
N GLU A 302 11.95 -15.91 16.40
CA GLU A 302 11.78 -15.27 15.10
C GLU A 302 12.32 -13.84 15.13
N PHE A 303 13.15 -13.49 14.15
CA PHE A 303 13.70 -12.14 14.01
C PHE A 303 13.09 -11.44 12.80
N HIS A 304 12.63 -10.21 13.00
CA HIS A 304 12.14 -9.32 11.96
C HIS A 304 13.00 -8.06 11.88
N SER A 305 13.14 -7.52 10.68
CA SER A 305 13.84 -6.25 10.45
C SER A 305 12.94 -5.22 9.79
N ILE A 306 13.03 -3.99 10.29
CA ILE A 306 12.45 -2.80 9.67
C ILE A 306 13.57 -1.81 9.38
N PHE A 307 13.64 -1.33 8.14
CA PHE A 307 14.46 -0.19 7.76
C PHE A 307 13.55 1.00 7.48
N THR A 308 13.94 2.21 7.86
CA THR A 308 13.08 3.40 7.67
C THR A 308 13.88 4.68 7.47
N SER A 309 13.31 5.67 6.79
CA SER A 309 13.87 7.03 6.72
C SER A 309 13.58 7.84 7.99
N ALA A 310 12.60 7.40 8.79
CA ALA A 310 12.08 8.13 9.94
C ALA A 310 12.91 7.90 11.22
N ASN A 311 13.20 8.97 11.96
CA ASN A 311 13.64 8.85 13.35
C ASN A 311 12.43 8.60 14.26
N LEU A 312 12.55 7.69 15.23
CA LEU A 312 11.54 7.51 16.27
C LEU A 312 11.48 8.75 17.16
N SER A 313 10.55 9.63 16.83
CA SER A 313 10.21 10.84 17.57
C SER A 313 8.74 10.81 17.93
N LYS A 314 8.31 11.68 18.86
CA LYS A 314 6.89 11.91 19.19
C LYS A 314 6.01 12.09 17.95
N LYS A 315 6.56 12.62 16.86
CA LYS A 315 5.79 12.94 15.65
C LYS A 315 5.49 11.70 14.79
N VAL A 316 6.43 10.75 14.64
CA VAL A 316 6.24 9.53 13.83
C VAL A 316 5.13 8.64 14.37
N TRP A 317 4.91 8.69 15.69
CA TRP A 317 3.85 7.97 16.40
C TRP A 317 2.46 8.60 16.31
N LYS A 318 2.32 9.81 15.73
CA LYS A 318 1.01 10.42 15.50
C LYS A 318 0.31 9.72 14.35
N ASP A 319 -1.01 9.54 14.46
CA ASP A 319 -1.84 8.99 13.38
C ASP A 319 -1.76 9.85 12.10
N LYS A 320 -1.45 11.14 12.27
CA LYS A 320 -1.11 12.07 11.19
C LYS A 320 0.30 12.60 11.40
N PHE A 321 1.26 12.09 10.63
CA PHE A 321 2.61 12.65 10.59
C PHE A 321 2.67 13.77 9.54
N LYS A 322 3.40 14.87 9.81
CA LYS A 322 3.44 16.03 8.90
C LYS A 322 4.29 15.76 7.67
N SER A 323 5.40 15.02 7.81
CA SER A 323 6.29 14.65 6.71
C SER A 323 6.02 13.23 6.22
N ILE A 324 6.20 12.99 4.92
CA ILE A 324 6.08 11.66 4.33
C ILE A 324 7.41 10.91 4.51
N GLU A 325 7.36 9.73 5.11
CA GLU A 325 8.48 8.81 5.38
C GLU A 325 8.21 7.47 4.71
N VAL A 326 9.29 6.71 4.47
CA VAL A 326 9.23 5.39 3.86
C VAL A 326 10.09 4.40 4.63
N GLY A 327 9.69 3.13 4.61
CA GLY A 327 10.47 2.04 5.16
C GLY A 327 10.18 0.71 4.48
N ILE A 328 10.90 -0.33 4.91
CA ILE A 328 10.71 -1.71 4.49
C ILE A 328 10.61 -2.57 5.72
N TRP A 329 9.59 -3.43 5.79
CA TRP A 329 9.57 -4.58 6.66
C TRP A 329 10.01 -5.83 5.89
N ASN A 330 11.10 -6.46 6.33
CA ASN A 330 11.55 -7.75 5.82
C ASN A 330 11.00 -8.91 6.66
N ARG A 331 10.25 -9.78 6.00
CA ARG A 331 9.63 -10.99 6.53
C ARG A 331 10.33 -12.27 6.03
N ASP A 332 11.34 -12.19 5.16
CA ASP A 332 12.08 -13.35 4.70
C ASP A 332 13.02 -13.86 5.80
N PRO A 333 12.79 -15.07 6.37
CA PRO A 333 13.62 -15.62 7.43
C PRO A 333 15.10 -15.77 7.02
N ARG A 334 15.38 -16.03 5.74
CA ARG A 334 16.74 -16.19 5.22
C ARG A 334 17.49 -14.87 5.23
N VAL A 335 16.81 -13.78 4.84
CA VAL A 335 17.40 -12.45 4.84
C VAL A 335 17.52 -11.92 6.27
N ASN A 336 16.49 -12.09 7.09
CA ASN A 336 16.52 -11.72 8.50
C ASN A 336 17.63 -12.43 9.28
N LYS A 337 17.93 -13.71 8.98
CA LYS A 337 19.09 -14.40 9.55
C LYS A 337 20.40 -13.70 9.21
N LYS A 338 20.61 -13.31 7.95
CA LYS A 338 21.83 -12.58 7.52
C LYS A 338 21.93 -11.20 8.17
N ILE A 339 20.81 -10.49 8.27
CA ILE A 339 20.73 -9.19 8.95
C ILE A 339 21.06 -9.34 10.44
N ARG A 340 20.50 -10.35 11.13
CA ARG A 340 20.82 -10.64 12.54
C ARG A 340 22.32 -10.93 12.71
N THR A 341 22.90 -11.77 11.85
CA THR A 341 24.36 -12.04 11.89
C THR A 341 25.19 -10.77 11.67
N PHE A 342 24.80 -9.91 10.74
CA PHE A 342 25.46 -8.62 10.56
C PHE A 342 25.28 -7.71 11.79
N LEU A 343 24.09 -7.65 12.38
CA LEU A 343 23.80 -6.84 13.55
C LEU A 343 24.65 -7.25 14.75
N GLU A 344 24.83 -8.55 14.98
CA GLU A 344 25.71 -9.05 16.05
C GLU A 344 27.17 -8.62 15.83
N LYS A 345 27.66 -8.62 14.59
CA LYS A 345 29.00 -8.08 14.26
C LYS A 345 29.06 -6.57 14.42
N PHE A 346 28.03 -5.85 13.99
CA PHE A 346 27.98 -4.40 14.00
C PHE A 346 27.95 -3.85 15.43
N LYS A 347 27.31 -4.57 16.38
CA LYS A 347 27.30 -4.23 17.82
C LYS A 347 28.71 -4.11 18.42
N PHE A 348 29.73 -4.78 17.89
CA PHE A 348 31.13 -4.65 18.37
C PHE A 348 31.73 -3.27 18.10
N CYS A 349 31.18 -2.50 17.15
CA CYS A 349 31.64 -1.14 16.86
C CYS A 349 31.08 -0.10 17.85
N PHE A 350 30.40 -0.53 18.91
CA PHE A 350 29.74 0.35 19.87
C PHE A 350 30.21 0.07 21.30
N SER A 351 30.25 1.12 22.11
CA SER A 351 30.56 1.11 23.53
C SER A 351 29.46 1.84 24.32
N LYS A 352 29.47 1.70 25.64
CA LYS A 352 28.54 2.45 26.51
C LYS A 352 28.93 3.93 26.54
N PHE A 353 27.95 4.79 26.78
CA PHE A 353 28.23 6.18 27.17
C PHE A 353 28.85 6.19 28.57
N ASP A 354 29.88 7.00 28.75
CA ASP A 354 30.46 7.34 30.05
C ASP A 354 29.91 8.70 30.54
N ASP A 355 30.16 9.03 31.81
CA ASP A 355 29.68 10.29 32.41
C ASP A 355 30.22 11.53 31.68
N GLU A 356 31.48 11.47 31.20
CA GLU A 356 32.11 12.56 30.45
C GLU A 356 31.40 12.82 29.12
N ASP A 357 30.99 11.77 28.39
CA ASP A 357 30.20 11.95 27.17
C ASP A 357 28.85 12.63 27.45
N LEU A 358 28.17 12.24 28.53
CA LEU A 358 26.86 12.78 28.90
C LEU A 358 26.96 14.27 29.29
N GLU A 359 28.04 14.67 29.96
CA GLU A 359 28.33 16.07 30.24
C GLU A 359 28.66 16.86 28.97
N GLU A 360 29.46 16.28 28.06
CA GLU A 360 29.75 16.88 26.74
C GLU A 360 28.46 17.09 25.93
N ILE A 361 27.50 16.15 26.04
CA ILE A 361 26.18 16.26 25.43
C ILE A 361 25.42 17.48 25.93
N ASP A 362 25.26 17.59 27.24
CA ASP A 362 24.48 18.66 27.85
C ASP A 362 25.13 20.03 27.58
N LYS A 363 26.47 20.10 27.60
CA LYS A 363 27.23 21.31 27.23
C LYS A 363 26.96 21.71 25.78
N THR A 364 27.06 20.77 24.85
CA THR A 364 26.85 21.05 23.42
C THR A 364 25.42 21.50 23.14
N LEU A 365 24.43 20.86 23.75
CA LEU A 365 23.02 21.24 23.62
C LEU A 365 22.78 22.66 24.16
N LYS A 366 23.41 23.02 25.28
CA LYS A 366 23.31 24.36 25.86
C LYS A 366 23.94 25.42 24.95
N GLU A 367 25.07 25.14 24.32
CA GLU A 367 25.72 26.06 23.37
C GLU A 367 24.87 26.28 22.11
N LEU A 368 24.27 25.22 21.54
CA LEU A 368 23.40 25.33 20.36
C LEU A 368 22.10 26.08 20.65
N GLU A 369 21.54 25.96 21.85
CA GLU A 369 20.38 26.76 22.28
C GLU A 369 20.67 28.26 22.38
N VAL A 370 21.95 28.63 22.52
CA VAL A 370 22.45 30.00 22.51
C VAL A 370 22.67 30.49 21.07
N GLU A 371 23.14 29.64 20.16
CA GLU A 371 23.40 30.00 18.75
C GLU A 371 22.13 30.17 17.89
N GLU A 372 21.03 29.45 18.17
CA GLU A 372 19.77 29.61 17.42
C GLU A 372 18.97 30.88 17.82
N GLU A 373 19.50 32.08 17.53
CA GLU A 373 18.83 33.36 17.84
C GLU A 373 17.64 33.67 16.90
N LYS A 374 17.67 33.14 15.67
CA LYS A 374 16.70 33.37 14.58
C LYS A 374 16.00 32.06 14.18
N LYS A 375 14.72 32.12 13.84
CA LYS A 375 13.89 31.02 13.31
C LYS A 375 13.43 31.33 11.89
N GLU A 376 13.49 30.37 10.98
CA GLU A 376 12.96 30.56 9.62
C GLU A 376 11.43 30.57 9.60
N ILE A 377 10.85 31.51 8.83
CA ILE A 377 9.43 31.61 8.55
C ILE A 377 9.20 31.63 7.05
N TRP A 378 8.48 30.63 6.59
CA TRP A 378 8.00 30.47 5.22
C TRP A 378 6.64 31.13 5.04
N LEU A 379 6.37 31.65 3.83
CA LEU A 379 5.07 32.27 3.53
C LEU A 379 3.92 31.29 3.74
N GLU A 380 4.13 29.99 3.52
CA GLU A 380 3.10 28.98 3.79
C GLU A 380 2.59 29.06 5.23
N ASN A 381 3.48 29.22 6.20
CA ASN A 381 3.10 29.35 7.61
C ASN A 381 2.32 30.64 7.83
N THR A 382 2.77 31.75 7.24
CA THR A 382 2.07 33.04 7.34
C THR A 382 0.67 32.98 6.73
N PHE A 383 0.52 32.39 5.53
CA PHE A 383 -0.79 32.21 4.91
C PHE A 383 -1.68 31.29 5.74
N ARG A 384 -1.13 30.21 6.31
CA ARG A 384 -1.88 29.30 7.19
C ARG A 384 -2.40 30.01 8.44
N ASP A 385 -1.60 30.88 9.04
CA ASP A 385 -1.96 31.64 10.24
C ASP A 385 -3.01 32.74 9.95
N LEU A 386 -3.03 33.29 8.73
CA LEU A 386 -3.95 34.35 8.30
C LEU A 386 -5.18 33.85 7.53
N LEU A 387 -5.24 32.55 7.24
CA LEU A 387 -6.37 31.92 6.55
C LEU A 387 -7.50 31.67 7.55
N THR A 388 -8.66 32.25 7.26
CA THR A 388 -9.92 31.92 7.92
C THR A 388 -10.87 31.25 6.92
N LEU A 389 -11.47 30.14 7.34
CA LEU A 389 -12.42 29.37 6.56
C LEU A 389 -13.79 29.38 7.26
N THR A 390 -14.83 29.72 6.52
CA THR A 390 -16.24 29.50 6.93
C THR A 390 -16.88 28.47 6.00
N LYS A 391 -18.16 28.14 6.23
CA LYS A 391 -18.89 27.14 5.42
C LYS A 391 -18.95 27.48 3.92
N ASN A 392 -18.94 28.77 3.59
CA ASN A 392 -19.12 29.28 2.23
C ASN A 392 -18.10 30.34 1.81
N ARG A 393 -17.07 30.61 2.61
CA ARG A 393 -16.12 31.70 2.31
C ARG A 393 -14.72 31.38 2.79
N LEU A 394 -13.76 31.80 1.99
CA LEU A 394 -12.35 31.77 2.32
C LEU A 394 -11.84 33.21 2.44
N LYS A 395 -11.21 33.53 3.56
CA LYS A 395 -10.65 34.86 3.86
C LYS A 395 -9.16 34.73 4.16
N ILE A 396 -8.34 35.58 3.55
CA ILE A 396 -6.93 35.75 3.91
C ILE A 396 -6.78 37.17 4.45
N GLU A 397 -6.45 37.29 5.73
CA GLU A 397 -6.28 38.59 6.37
C GLU A 397 -5.04 39.32 5.84
N LYS A 398 -5.19 40.60 5.53
CA LYS A 398 -4.06 41.46 5.22
C LYS A 398 -3.40 41.81 6.55
N SER A 399 -2.12 41.47 6.65
CA SER A 399 -1.27 41.77 7.80
C SER A 399 0.07 42.24 7.25
N ALA A 400 0.80 43.11 7.95
CA ALA A 400 2.16 43.41 7.49
C ALA A 400 3.11 42.21 7.67
N SER A 401 2.68 41.12 8.29
CA SER A 401 3.35 39.81 8.24
C SER A 401 3.34 39.19 6.84
N LEU A 402 2.42 39.59 5.95
CA LEU A 402 2.46 39.26 4.53
C LEU A 402 3.29 40.30 3.75
N PRO A 403 4.08 39.88 2.75
CA PRO A 403 4.70 40.80 1.81
C PRO A 403 3.64 41.42 0.89
N LYS A 404 4.05 42.40 0.09
CA LYS A 404 3.21 42.87 -1.03
C LYS A 404 3.01 41.70 -2.01
N ILE A 405 1.76 41.40 -2.31
CA ILE A 405 1.34 40.34 -3.24
C ILE A 405 0.51 40.95 -4.38
N LYS A 406 0.58 40.35 -5.58
CA LYS A 406 -0.28 40.67 -6.73
C LYS A 406 -0.85 39.38 -7.34
N ASP A 407 -1.91 39.51 -8.13
CA ASP A 407 -2.52 38.42 -8.92
C ASP A 407 -2.84 37.17 -8.10
N LEU A 408 -3.40 37.40 -6.90
CA LEU A 408 -3.77 36.35 -5.96
C LEU A 408 -4.91 35.51 -6.53
N THR A 409 -4.64 34.24 -6.79
CA THR A 409 -5.62 33.22 -7.20
C THR A 409 -5.62 32.07 -6.20
N CYS A 410 -6.77 31.42 -6.04
CA CYS A 410 -6.91 30.29 -5.13
C CYS A 410 -7.74 29.18 -5.76
N SER A 411 -7.25 27.95 -5.68
CA SER A 411 -8.00 26.74 -5.98
C SER A 411 -8.18 25.94 -4.70
N VAL A 412 -9.42 25.55 -4.39
CA VAL A 412 -9.74 24.68 -3.26
C VAL A 412 -10.01 23.28 -3.79
N PHE A 413 -9.34 22.29 -3.20
CA PHE A 413 -9.50 20.89 -3.55
C PHE A 413 -10.25 20.17 -2.44
N PHE A 414 -11.26 19.43 -2.83
CA PHE A 414 -12.17 18.74 -1.95
C PHE A 414 -12.07 17.23 -2.13
N LYS A 415 -12.26 16.48 -1.04
CA LYS A 415 -12.32 15.01 -1.04
C LYS A 415 -13.62 14.55 -0.42
N ASN A 416 -14.36 13.69 -1.11
CA ASN A 416 -15.53 13.04 -0.51
C ASN A 416 -15.06 11.85 0.34
N LEU A 417 -15.43 11.84 1.62
CA LEU A 417 -14.93 10.82 2.56
C LEU A 417 -15.51 9.41 2.33
N ILE A 418 -16.59 9.28 1.56
CA ILE A 418 -17.31 8.01 1.35
C ILE A 418 -16.94 7.36 0.02
N ASP A 419 -17.02 8.10 -1.08
CA ASP A 419 -16.70 7.58 -2.42
C ASP A 419 -15.29 7.95 -2.92
N LYS A 420 -14.55 8.74 -2.12
CA LYS A 420 -13.16 9.16 -2.37
C LYS A 420 -12.96 10.05 -3.60
N LYS A 421 -14.03 10.51 -4.24
CA LYS A 421 -13.92 11.42 -5.39
C LYS A 421 -13.32 12.75 -4.97
N GLN A 422 -12.41 13.26 -5.80
CA GLN A 422 -11.86 14.61 -5.65
C GLN A 422 -12.62 15.59 -6.54
N GLU A 423 -12.76 16.80 -6.04
CA GLU A 423 -13.37 17.91 -6.77
C GLU A 423 -12.53 19.17 -6.55
N LYS A 424 -12.60 20.10 -7.50
CA LYS A 424 -11.83 21.35 -7.47
C LYS A 424 -12.77 22.53 -7.73
N GLU A 425 -12.60 23.58 -6.94
CA GLU A 425 -13.25 24.88 -7.15
C GLU A 425 -12.17 25.96 -7.28
N GLU A 426 -12.29 26.80 -8.32
CA GLU A 426 -11.48 28.02 -8.43
C GLU A 426 -12.21 29.16 -7.72
N ILE A 427 -11.53 29.79 -6.78
CA ILE A 427 -12.05 30.87 -5.96
C ILE A 427 -11.53 32.19 -6.48
N VAL A 428 -12.46 33.05 -6.89
CA VAL A 428 -12.17 34.44 -7.28
C VAL A 428 -12.18 35.30 -6.03
N PHE A 429 -11.04 35.87 -5.69
CA PHE A 429 -10.93 36.80 -4.57
C PHE A 429 -11.39 38.20 -4.96
N SER A 430 -12.20 38.81 -4.09
CA SER A 430 -12.38 40.26 -4.03
C SER A 430 -11.44 40.85 -2.98
N GLU A 431 -10.72 41.89 -3.36
CA GLU A 431 -9.82 42.62 -2.48
C GLU A 431 -10.61 43.66 -1.64
N GLY A 432 -10.63 43.48 -0.32
CA GLY A 432 -11.17 44.45 0.62
C GLY A 432 -10.08 45.28 1.30
N LYS A 433 -10.48 46.16 2.22
CA LYS A 433 -9.55 47.01 3.00
C LYS A 433 -8.54 46.17 3.80
N ASP A 434 -9.04 45.18 4.56
CA ASP A 434 -8.25 44.42 5.53
C ASP A 434 -8.12 42.92 5.19
N CYS A 435 -8.65 42.47 4.04
CA CYS A 435 -8.55 41.06 3.64
C CYS A 435 -8.75 40.83 2.14
N TYR A 436 -8.36 39.66 1.69
CA TYR A 436 -8.83 39.06 0.44
C TYR A 436 -9.91 38.04 0.77
N SER A 437 -11.02 38.03 0.05
CA SER A 437 -12.09 37.08 0.33
C SER A 437 -12.81 36.59 -0.92
N GLY A 438 -13.15 35.31 -0.95
CA GLY A 438 -13.89 34.68 -2.05
C GLY A 438 -14.89 33.66 -1.52
N GLU A 439 -15.95 33.42 -2.28
CA GLU A 439 -17.01 32.48 -1.94
C GLU A 439 -16.68 31.06 -2.41
N MET A 440 -17.03 30.07 -1.59
CA MET A 440 -16.97 28.64 -1.88
C MET A 440 -18.40 28.11 -1.92
N LYS A 441 -18.79 27.47 -3.03
CA LYS A 441 -20.16 26.99 -3.22
C LYS A 441 -20.31 25.51 -2.91
N ILE A 442 -19.27 24.71 -3.16
CA ILE A 442 -19.39 23.25 -3.19
C ILE A 442 -19.71 22.64 -1.81
N LEU A 443 -19.19 23.22 -0.71
CA LEU A 443 -19.34 22.64 0.65
C LEU A 443 -20.78 22.61 1.17
N GLU A 444 -21.62 23.58 0.79
CA GLU A 444 -23.01 23.65 1.25
C GLU A 444 -23.93 22.71 0.47
N GLU A 445 -23.59 22.43 -0.78
CA GLU A 445 -24.41 21.62 -1.69
C GLU A 445 -24.15 20.12 -1.54
N LYS A 446 -22.92 19.72 -1.17
CA LYS A 446 -22.48 18.32 -1.21
C LYS A 446 -22.18 17.74 0.17
N LYS A 447 -22.80 16.59 0.43
CA LYS A 447 -22.61 15.86 1.70
C LYS A 447 -21.30 15.07 1.72
N ASN A 448 -20.71 14.94 2.91
CA ASN A 448 -19.49 14.17 3.20
C ASN A 448 -18.20 14.73 2.58
N LEU A 449 -18.24 15.95 2.07
CA LEU A 449 -17.10 16.58 1.44
C LEU A 449 -16.22 17.25 2.51
N VAL A 450 -14.90 17.19 2.37
CA VAL A 450 -13.94 17.94 3.18
C VAL A 450 -13.02 18.75 2.28
N ILE A 451 -12.55 19.89 2.79
CA ILE A 451 -11.41 20.59 2.19
C ILE A 451 -10.17 19.74 2.45
N ASP A 452 -9.58 19.21 1.38
CA ASP A 452 -8.39 18.37 1.45
C ASP A 452 -7.13 19.25 1.51
N PHE A 453 -6.98 20.14 0.52
CA PHE A 453 -5.93 21.15 0.49
C PHE A 453 -6.35 22.39 -0.31
N ILE A 454 -5.62 23.49 -0.09
CA ILE A 454 -5.84 24.78 -0.77
C ILE A 454 -4.56 25.15 -1.51
N LYS A 455 -4.68 25.49 -2.79
CA LYS A 455 -3.57 25.99 -3.61
C LYS A 455 -3.74 27.49 -3.83
N ILE A 456 -2.73 28.27 -3.46
CA ILE A 456 -2.73 29.72 -3.59
C ILE A 456 -1.58 30.11 -4.52
N ASN A 457 -1.85 30.90 -5.56
CA ASN A 457 -0.82 31.47 -6.43
C ASN A 457 -0.85 32.99 -6.37
N PHE A 458 0.30 33.63 -6.38
CA PHE A 458 0.44 35.08 -6.36
C PHE A 458 1.84 35.49 -6.81
N GLU A 459 2.03 36.75 -7.15
CA GLU A 459 3.34 37.34 -7.40
C GLU A 459 3.86 38.11 -6.18
N THR A 460 5.15 37.95 -5.86
CA THR A 460 5.82 38.77 -4.85
C THR A 460 7.30 38.98 -5.20
N ASN A 461 7.91 40.02 -4.63
CA ASN A 461 9.35 40.25 -4.70
C ASN A 461 10.09 39.70 -3.46
N LEU A 462 9.40 39.07 -2.50
CA LEU A 462 10.04 38.49 -1.32
C LEU A 462 10.97 37.32 -1.70
N VAL A 463 12.16 37.30 -1.10
CA VAL A 463 13.06 36.14 -1.09
C VAL A 463 12.80 35.36 0.21
N GLU A 464 12.39 34.09 0.07
CA GLU A 464 12.14 33.20 1.22
C GLU A 464 13.45 32.50 1.68
N PRO A 465 13.53 32.02 2.94
CA PRO A 465 12.60 32.27 4.04
C PRO A 465 12.84 33.63 4.73
N GLN A 466 11.81 34.14 5.38
CA GLN A 466 11.95 35.24 6.34
C GLN A 466 12.63 34.73 7.61
N LYS A 467 13.25 35.62 8.39
CA LYS A 467 13.81 35.25 9.71
C LYS A 467 13.00 35.92 10.82
N ARG A 468 12.50 35.14 11.76
CA ARG A 468 11.89 35.60 13.01
C ARG A 468 12.90 35.55 14.15
N ILE A 469 13.02 36.62 14.91
CA ILE A 469 13.87 36.63 16.12
C ILE A 469 13.11 35.93 17.25
N LYS A 470 13.76 35.03 18.00
CA LYS A 470 13.12 34.40 19.17
C LYS A 470 12.91 35.46 20.26
N GLN A 471 11.76 35.41 20.95
CA GLN A 471 11.33 36.44 21.90
C GLN A 471 12.38 36.80 22.98
N LYS A 472 13.15 35.82 23.46
CA LYS A 472 14.25 36.02 24.44
C LYS A 472 15.43 36.87 23.91
N HIS A 473 15.55 37.05 22.60
CA HIS A 473 16.64 37.80 21.95
C HIS A 473 16.18 39.12 21.33
N THR A 474 14.89 39.43 21.38
CA THR A 474 14.29 40.62 20.73
C THR A 474 14.99 41.92 21.13
N LYS A 475 15.26 42.09 22.44
CA LYS A 475 15.95 43.26 23.02
C LYS A 475 17.33 43.51 22.40
N LYS A 476 18.20 42.50 22.40
CA LYS A 476 19.56 42.56 21.82
C LYS A 476 19.55 43.02 20.35
N TYR A 477 18.51 42.65 19.61
CA TYR A 477 18.36 42.98 18.19
C TYR A 477 17.74 44.37 17.96
N LEU A 478 16.86 44.82 18.84
CA LEU A 478 16.32 46.19 18.83
C LEU A 478 17.39 47.23 19.11
N GLU A 479 18.26 46.95 20.09
CA GLU A 479 19.43 47.78 20.43
C GLU A 479 20.41 47.93 19.24
N ASN A 480 20.34 47.04 18.24
CA ASN A 480 21.21 47.01 17.07
C ASN A 480 20.43 47.03 15.73
N ILE A 481 19.25 47.67 15.69
CA ILE A 481 18.37 47.61 14.51
C ILE A 481 19.01 48.15 13.22
N GLU A 482 19.94 49.11 13.33
CA GLU A 482 20.67 49.67 12.18
C GLU A 482 21.57 48.64 11.49
N ASN A 483 22.21 47.76 12.26
CA ASN A 483 23.03 46.69 11.69
C ASN A 483 22.18 45.64 10.98
N LEU A 484 20.94 45.41 11.45
CA LEU A 484 20.01 44.52 10.75
C LEU A 484 19.59 45.08 9.39
N LYS A 485 19.40 46.39 9.26
CA LYS A 485 19.02 47.02 7.99
C LYS A 485 20.13 47.00 6.93
N LYS A 486 21.40 46.82 7.32
CA LYS A 486 22.51 46.61 6.38
C LYS A 486 22.47 45.21 5.73
N GLU A 487 21.93 44.24 6.45
CA GLU A 487 21.87 42.83 6.02
C GLU A 487 20.50 42.44 5.44
N TRP A 488 19.43 43.18 5.79
CA TRP A 488 18.03 42.87 5.48
C TRP A 488 17.30 44.09 4.89
N ASP A 489 16.48 43.86 3.87
CA ASP A 489 15.78 44.93 3.12
C ASP A 489 14.56 45.50 3.87
N ALA A 490 13.95 44.73 4.77
CA ALA A 490 12.85 45.20 5.62
C ALA A 490 12.80 44.50 6.99
N VAL A 491 12.36 45.26 7.99
CA VAL A 491 12.11 44.82 9.38
C VAL A 491 10.66 45.09 9.74
N VAL A 492 9.97 44.09 10.29
CA VAL A 492 8.58 44.18 10.76
C VAL A 492 8.55 43.85 12.25
N ILE A 493 7.97 44.73 13.07
CA ILE A 493 7.85 44.56 14.52
C ILE A 493 6.38 44.47 14.88
N ASP A 494 5.96 43.37 15.50
CA ASP A 494 4.57 43.09 15.91
C ASP A 494 3.49 43.29 14.83
N GLY A 495 3.90 43.18 13.57
CA GLY A 495 3.01 43.35 12.43
C GLY A 495 3.02 44.76 11.84
N ASP A 496 3.90 45.64 12.28
CA ASP A 496 4.12 46.98 11.72
C ASP A 496 5.44 47.06 10.94
N PRO A 497 5.42 47.46 9.65
CA PRO A 497 6.63 47.63 8.86
C PRO A 497 7.27 48.98 9.21
N ILE A 498 8.54 48.97 9.64
CA ILE A 498 9.24 50.20 10.01
C ILE A 498 9.80 50.86 8.75
N SER A 499 9.03 51.78 8.16
CA SER A 499 9.41 52.51 6.94
C SER A 499 10.18 53.81 7.18
N LYS A 500 10.14 54.39 8.38
CA LYS A 500 10.85 55.64 8.74
C LYS A 500 11.42 55.53 10.15
N PHE A 501 12.66 55.94 10.32
CA PHE A 501 13.59 55.58 11.40
C PHE A 501 13.33 56.31 12.73
N GLU A 502 12.16 56.13 13.33
CA GLU A 502 11.95 56.44 14.74
C GLU A 502 11.23 55.24 15.34
N ILE A 503 11.95 54.43 16.12
CA ILE A 503 11.27 53.57 17.10
C ILE A 503 10.78 54.56 18.15
N PRO A 504 9.47 54.77 18.35
CA PRO A 504 9.01 55.62 19.43
C PRO A 504 9.69 55.18 20.73
N LEU A 505 10.24 56.15 21.49
CA LEU A 505 10.85 55.94 22.81
C LEU A 505 9.91 55.23 23.82
N GLU A 506 8.66 54.96 23.43
CA GLU A 506 7.61 54.28 24.20
C GLU A 506 7.49 52.76 23.94
N TYR A 507 8.35 52.14 23.12
CA TYR A 507 8.37 50.67 23.09
C TYR A 507 8.98 50.14 24.39
N ASP A 508 8.13 49.86 25.37
CA ASP A 508 8.49 49.06 26.53
C ASP A 508 8.98 47.69 26.03
N ASP A 509 10.28 47.43 26.17
CA ASP A 509 10.97 46.19 25.79
C ASP A 509 10.21 44.92 26.23
N SER A 510 9.39 45.03 27.28
CA SER A 510 8.59 43.94 27.83
C SER A 510 7.38 43.53 26.95
N ASN A 511 6.96 44.35 25.99
CA ASN A 511 5.73 44.13 25.20
C ASN A 511 5.93 43.68 23.76
N ILE A 512 7.16 43.66 23.23
CA ILE A 512 7.42 43.25 21.84
C ILE A 512 7.35 41.73 21.70
N LYS A 513 6.43 41.24 20.87
CA LYS A 513 6.15 39.80 20.73
C LYS A 513 6.94 39.18 19.58
N ASN A 514 7.24 39.93 18.52
CA ASN A 514 7.72 39.38 17.27
C ASN A 514 8.51 40.39 16.40
N ILE A 515 9.72 40.02 15.97
CA ILE A 515 10.47 40.75 14.92
C ILE A 515 10.70 39.81 13.73
N LEU A 516 10.33 40.26 12.53
CA LEU A 516 10.56 39.58 11.26
C LEU A 516 11.54 40.38 10.38
N LEU A 517 12.50 39.68 9.78
CA LEU A 517 13.51 40.20 8.86
C LEU A 517 13.27 39.64 7.46
N ARG A 518 13.34 40.49 6.43
CA ARG A 518 12.99 40.17 5.04
C ARG A 518 14.08 40.57 4.06
N LYS A 519 14.20 39.80 2.98
CA LYS A 519 14.95 40.17 1.77
C LYS A 519 14.03 40.31 0.57
N THR A 520 14.36 41.20 -0.36
CA THR A 520 13.62 41.46 -1.58
C THR A 520 14.50 41.23 -2.81
N GLY A 521 13.97 40.50 -3.79
CA GLY A 521 14.61 40.25 -5.06
C GLY A 521 14.41 41.41 -6.04
N LYS A 522 15.25 41.44 -7.08
CA LYS A 522 15.21 42.48 -8.14
C LYS A 522 13.96 42.39 -9.04
N SER A 523 13.36 41.20 -9.17
CA SER A 523 12.16 40.94 -9.97
C SER A 523 11.03 40.33 -9.13
N LYS A 524 9.79 40.52 -9.57
CA LYS A 524 8.65 39.76 -9.03
C LYS A 524 8.70 38.34 -9.61
N ASN A 525 8.44 37.37 -8.75
CA ASN A 525 8.35 35.98 -9.14
C ASN A 525 6.97 35.45 -8.77
N SER A 526 6.38 34.64 -9.66
CA SER A 526 5.18 33.87 -9.34
C SER A 526 5.52 32.81 -8.29
N LYS A 527 4.68 32.71 -7.26
CA LYS A 527 4.81 31.78 -6.16
C LYS A 527 3.53 30.96 -6.04
N THR A 528 3.71 29.67 -5.77
CA THR A 528 2.62 28.74 -5.45
C THR A 528 2.81 28.21 -4.03
N ILE A 529 1.77 28.34 -3.21
CA ILE A 529 1.68 27.78 -1.86
C ILE A 529 0.59 26.72 -1.86
N ILE A 530 0.86 25.60 -1.18
CA ILE A 530 -0.10 24.52 -0.98
C ILE A 530 -0.31 24.37 0.52
N LEU A 531 -1.52 24.64 0.99
CA LEU A 531 -1.92 24.48 2.38
C LEU A 531 -2.60 23.12 2.52
N GLU A 532 -1.86 22.14 3.00
CA GLU A 532 -2.38 20.79 3.27
C GLU A 532 -2.88 20.65 4.71
N LYS A 533 -3.72 19.64 4.96
CA LYS A 533 -4.22 19.27 6.30
C LYS A 533 -4.99 20.41 6.96
N ILE A 534 -6.12 20.77 6.34
CA ILE A 534 -7.07 21.72 6.91
C ILE A 534 -7.76 21.06 8.11
N GLU A 535 -7.18 21.26 9.31
CA GLU A 535 -7.58 20.56 10.55
C GLU A 535 -9.01 20.90 11.01
N LYS A 536 -9.48 22.13 10.74
CA LYS A 536 -10.84 22.57 11.08
C LYS A 536 -11.69 22.62 9.81
N GLN A 537 -12.66 21.70 9.72
CA GLN A 537 -13.67 21.70 8.67
C GLN A 537 -14.87 22.54 9.14
N PRO A 538 -15.08 23.76 8.61
CA PRO A 538 -16.02 24.73 9.18
C PRO A 538 -17.48 24.25 9.17
N HIS A 539 -17.86 23.48 8.16
CA HIS A 539 -19.19 22.87 8.04
C HIS A 539 -19.40 21.68 8.99
N PHE A 540 -18.35 21.21 9.65
CA PHE A 540 -18.39 20.13 10.64
C PHE A 540 -18.07 20.58 12.08
N GLU A 541 -18.07 21.89 12.39
CA GLU A 541 -17.74 22.39 13.74
C GLU A 541 -18.61 21.78 14.84
N ASP A 542 -19.90 21.58 14.56
CA ASP A 542 -20.86 20.95 15.49
C ASP A 542 -20.64 19.43 15.67
N GLY A 543 -19.65 18.86 14.99
CA GLY A 543 -19.35 17.43 14.99
C GLY A 543 -20.30 16.61 14.11
N LEU A 544 -20.25 15.29 14.28
CA LEU A 544 -21.13 14.37 13.54
C LEU A 544 -22.49 14.19 14.19
N ILE A 545 -22.55 14.23 15.53
CA ILE A 545 -23.72 13.89 16.33
C ILE A 545 -24.37 15.19 16.83
N GLU A 546 -25.51 15.56 16.27
CA GLU A 546 -26.28 16.73 16.71
C GLU A 546 -27.17 16.42 17.92
N ASP A 547 -27.80 15.24 17.91
CA ASP A 547 -28.72 14.81 18.98
C ASP A 547 -28.71 13.27 19.09
N LYS A 548 -29.07 12.76 20.27
CA LYS A 548 -29.09 11.33 20.57
C LYS A 548 -30.19 10.98 21.57
N LYS A 549 -30.89 9.88 21.31
CA LYS A 549 -31.96 9.39 22.18
C LYS A 549 -31.95 7.87 22.26
N ALA A 550 -32.09 7.34 23.47
CA ALA A 550 -32.28 5.90 23.70
C ALA A 550 -33.74 5.61 24.06
N SER A 551 -34.31 4.57 23.47
CA SER A 551 -35.67 4.10 23.78
C SER A 551 -35.78 2.59 23.63
N ILE A 552 -36.90 2.02 24.08
CA ILE A 552 -37.21 0.59 23.93
C ILE A 552 -38.27 0.47 22.83
N LYS A 553 -38.06 -0.47 21.91
CA LYS A 553 -38.97 -0.76 20.80
C LYS A 553 -39.24 -2.25 20.70
N THR A 554 -40.48 -2.62 20.48
CA THR A 554 -40.88 -4.00 20.18
C THR A 554 -40.90 -4.21 18.67
N ILE A 555 -40.02 -5.06 18.15
CA ILE A 555 -39.99 -5.41 16.72
C ILE A 555 -40.64 -6.78 16.51
N GLN A 556 -41.63 -6.84 15.63
CA GLN A 556 -42.40 -8.05 15.36
C GLN A 556 -41.48 -9.22 14.92
N GLY A 557 -41.60 -10.33 15.64
CA GLY A 557 -40.81 -11.55 15.39
C GLY A 557 -39.41 -11.56 16.02
N ILE A 558 -38.99 -10.47 16.68
CA ILE A 558 -37.75 -10.42 17.47
C ILE A 558 -38.07 -10.33 18.97
N GLY A 559 -38.98 -9.40 19.32
CA GLY A 559 -39.23 -8.98 20.70
C GLY A 559 -38.71 -7.56 20.94
N ASP A 560 -38.47 -7.25 22.20
CA ASP A 560 -37.99 -5.94 22.65
C ASP A 560 -36.50 -5.76 22.36
N VAL A 561 -36.15 -4.57 21.86
CA VAL A 561 -34.77 -4.15 21.59
C VAL A 561 -34.57 -2.72 22.07
N TYR A 562 -33.32 -2.39 22.42
CA TYR A 562 -32.94 -1.00 22.61
C TYR A 562 -32.71 -0.35 21.26
N GLU A 563 -33.31 0.82 21.07
CA GLU A 563 -33.06 1.70 19.94
C GLU A 563 -32.28 2.92 20.41
N ILE A 564 -31.15 3.18 19.76
CA ILE A 564 -30.38 4.42 19.86
C ILE A 564 -30.57 5.20 18.56
N GLU A 565 -31.31 6.30 18.64
CA GLU A 565 -31.46 7.29 17.58
C GLU A 565 -30.30 8.28 17.65
N ILE A 566 -29.61 8.49 16.53
CA ILE A 566 -28.56 9.49 16.35
C ILE A 566 -29.00 10.43 15.23
N LYS A 567 -29.20 11.70 15.53
CA LYS A 567 -29.36 12.76 14.53
C LYS A 567 -27.97 13.24 14.12
N THR A 568 -27.69 13.21 12.81
CA THR A 568 -26.39 13.56 12.26
C THR A 568 -26.39 14.95 11.66
N ASN A 569 -25.24 15.60 11.65
CA ASN A 569 -25.03 16.88 10.97
C ASN A 569 -25.55 16.86 9.52
N SER A 570 -26.29 17.89 9.10
CA SER A 570 -26.94 17.94 7.78
C SER A 570 -25.97 17.86 6.58
N SER A 571 -24.74 18.37 6.75
CA SER A 571 -23.64 18.27 5.78
C SER A 571 -22.99 16.87 5.75
N ILE A 572 -23.35 15.98 6.68
CA ILE A 572 -22.84 14.62 6.79
C ILE A 572 -23.97 13.63 6.50
N LYS A 573 -23.72 12.69 5.59
CA LYS A 573 -24.57 11.52 5.36
C LYS A 573 -23.75 10.28 5.64
N PRO A 574 -23.52 9.94 6.92
CA PRO A 574 -22.62 8.86 7.27
C PRO A 574 -23.26 7.50 6.93
N PRO A 575 -22.50 6.52 6.45
CA PRO A 575 -22.90 5.12 6.48
C PRO A 575 -23.12 4.64 7.92
N PHE A 576 -23.83 3.52 8.09
CA PHE A 576 -24.19 3.03 9.42
C PHE A 576 -22.99 2.49 10.21
N ASP A 577 -21.83 2.24 9.58
CA ASP A 577 -20.66 1.64 10.22
C ASP A 577 -19.59 2.67 10.63
N THR A 578 -19.92 3.97 10.65
CA THR A 578 -18.98 5.05 11.01
C THR A 578 -19.10 5.51 12.46
N LEU A 579 -19.93 4.85 13.27
CA LEU A 579 -20.05 5.06 14.71
C LEU A 579 -19.76 3.75 15.46
N GLY A 580 -18.90 3.84 16.48
CA GLY A 580 -18.63 2.77 17.43
C GLY A 580 -19.36 3.02 18.75
N PHE A 581 -19.80 1.96 19.42
CA PHE A 581 -20.46 2.04 20.72
C PHE A 581 -19.61 1.26 21.72
N TYR A 582 -19.33 1.86 22.87
CA TYR A 582 -18.41 1.32 23.86
C TYR A 582 -19.05 1.35 25.25
N ASN A 583 -18.82 0.34 26.06
CA ASN A 583 -19.23 0.35 27.48
C ASN A 583 -18.26 1.20 28.33
N ASP A 584 -18.52 1.26 29.64
CA ASP A 584 -17.70 2.01 30.60
C ASP A 584 -16.28 1.44 30.75
N CYS A 585 -16.07 0.16 30.41
CA CYS A 585 -14.76 -0.49 30.37
C CYS A 585 -13.99 -0.21 29.06
N GLY A 586 -14.58 0.53 28.12
CA GLY A 586 -13.99 0.80 26.81
C GLY A 586 -14.09 -0.37 25.82
N GLU A 587 -14.87 -1.41 26.14
CA GLU A 587 -15.12 -2.53 25.24
C GLU A 587 -16.20 -2.17 24.21
N LYS A 588 -15.96 -2.53 22.95
CA LYS A 588 -16.90 -2.26 21.87
C LYS A 588 -18.13 -3.16 21.97
N ILE A 589 -19.31 -2.57 21.95
CA ILE A 589 -20.59 -3.27 21.86
C ILE A 589 -21.09 -3.22 20.42
N ASP A 590 -21.29 -4.39 19.83
CA ASP A 590 -21.89 -4.50 18.50
C ASP A 590 -23.41 -4.28 18.57
N PHE A 591 -23.91 -3.39 17.72
CA PHE A 591 -25.34 -3.30 17.45
C PHE A 591 -25.79 -4.52 16.63
N ILE A 592 -27.08 -4.82 16.70
CA ILE A 592 -27.72 -6.01 16.10
C ILE A 592 -28.48 -5.66 14.83
N GLY A 593 -28.71 -4.38 14.59
CA GLY A 593 -29.38 -3.90 13.39
C GLY A 593 -29.31 -2.38 13.28
N PHE A 594 -29.74 -1.87 12.13
CA PHE A 594 -29.79 -0.44 11.88
C PHE A 594 -30.95 -0.05 10.96
N SER A 595 -31.36 1.21 11.02
CA SER A 595 -32.27 1.85 10.07
C SER A 595 -31.79 3.27 9.80
N LYS A 596 -32.17 3.84 8.66
CA LYS A 596 -31.87 5.23 8.31
C LYS A 596 -33.12 5.94 7.80
N LYS A 597 -33.38 7.15 8.28
CA LYS A 597 -34.46 8.04 7.80
C LYS A 597 -33.97 9.48 7.86
N ASN A 598 -33.87 10.14 6.72
CA ASN A 598 -33.31 11.49 6.60
C ASN A 598 -31.91 11.59 7.24
N GLU A 599 -31.72 12.51 8.16
CA GLU A 599 -30.48 12.76 8.94
C GLU A 599 -30.39 11.89 10.20
N ARG A 600 -31.26 10.89 10.36
CA ARG A 600 -31.27 10.03 11.54
C ARG A 600 -30.84 8.62 11.20
N ILE A 601 -29.91 8.11 12.01
CA ILE A 601 -29.50 6.71 12.01
C ILE A 601 -29.96 6.10 13.32
N PHE A 602 -30.61 4.95 13.22
CA PHE A 602 -31.14 4.21 14.35
C PHE A 602 -30.34 2.93 14.47
N TYR A 603 -29.79 2.69 15.66
CA TYR A 603 -29.01 1.51 15.99
C TYR A 603 -29.79 0.67 17.00
N TYR A 604 -29.88 -0.63 16.74
CA TYR A 604 -30.62 -1.55 17.61
C TYR A 604 -29.65 -2.42 18.40
N PHE A 605 -29.91 -2.66 19.68
CA PHE A 605 -29.06 -3.45 20.57
C PHE A 605 -29.85 -4.50 21.34
N TYR A 606 -29.15 -5.55 21.79
CA TYR A 606 -29.70 -6.53 22.71
C TYR A 606 -29.93 -5.92 24.11
N PRO A 607 -31.00 -6.28 24.81
CA PRO A 607 -31.34 -5.78 26.15
C PRO A 607 -30.35 -6.06 27.28
N GLU A 608 -29.33 -6.86 27.03
CA GLU A 608 -28.19 -7.09 27.93
C GLU A 608 -27.44 -5.78 28.28
N ILE A 609 -27.61 -4.71 27.48
CA ILE A 609 -27.02 -3.38 27.74
C ILE A 609 -27.85 -2.50 28.70
N GLN A 610 -28.94 -3.03 29.28
CA GLN A 610 -29.86 -2.27 30.11
C GLN A 610 -29.20 -1.50 31.26
N GLY A 611 -29.64 -0.27 31.50
CA GLY A 611 -29.16 0.55 32.62
C GLY A 611 -27.69 0.99 32.54
N ARG A 612 -26.98 0.66 31.45
CA ARG A 612 -25.58 1.08 31.22
C ARG A 612 -25.52 2.46 30.56
N GLU A 613 -24.39 3.13 30.68
CA GLU A 613 -24.04 4.26 29.81
C GLU A 613 -23.19 3.73 28.66
N LEU A 614 -23.51 4.13 27.43
CA LEU A 614 -22.67 3.84 26.27
C LEU A 614 -21.95 5.10 25.81
N THR A 615 -20.67 4.94 25.48
CA THR A 615 -19.90 5.96 24.77
C THR A 615 -19.99 5.70 23.28
N VAL A 616 -20.66 6.60 22.55
CA VAL A 616 -20.68 6.64 21.08
C VAL A 616 -19.41 7.36 20.62
N LYS A 617 -18.57 6.72 19.82
CA LYS A 617 -17.37 7.32 19.24
C LYS A 617 -17.49 7.43 17.73
N VAL A 618 -17.02 8.54 17.18
CA VAL A 618 -16.90 8.68 15.72
C VAL A 618 -15.71 7.88 15.22
N GLU A 619 -15.94 7.03 14.23
CA GLU A 619 -14.92 6.18 13.62
C GLU A 619 -14.49 6.72 12.25
N LYS A 620 -13.64 5.97 11.54
CA LYS A 620 -13.29 6.27 10.15
C LYS A 620 -14.56 6.33 9.27
N PRO A 621 -14.60 7.23 8.27
CA PRO A 621 -13.53 8.13 7.83
C PRO A 621 -13.50 9.48 8.57
N TYR A 622 -14.53 9.79 9.36
CA TYR A 622 -14.74 11.14 9.89
C TYR A 622 -13.86 11.49 11.08
N LYS A 623 -13.43 10.51 11.88
CA LYS A 623 -12.58 10.73 13.08
C LYS A 623 -11.38 11.66 12.82
N SER A 624 -10.82 11.60 11.61
CA SER A 624 -9.66 12.39 11.23
C SER A 624 -9.96 13.87 10.98
N TYR A 625 -11.23 14.26 10.80
CA TYR A 625 -11.65 15.59 10.35
C TYR A 625 -12.57 16.31 11.35
N LEU A 626 -12.96 15.65 12.44
CA LEU A 626 -13.90 16.16 13.42
C LEU A 626 -13.23 16.36 14.77
N ASN A 627 -13.56 17.47 15.44
CA ASN A 627 -13.06 17.80 16.77
C ASN A 627 -13.82 17.08 17.90
N GLN A 628 -15.03 16.57 17.64
CA GLN A 628 -15.79 15.78 18.60
C GLN A 628 -15.54 14.29 18.40
N GLU A 629 -14.83 13.67 19.35
CA GLU A 629 -14.52 12.24 19.25
C GLU A 629 -15.59 11.35 19.87
N THR A 630 -16.31 11.80 20.91
CA THR A 630 -17.18 10.94 21.71
C THR A 630 -18.44 11.61 22.24
N SER A 631 -19.48 10.82 22.51
CA SER A 631 -20.77 11.24 23.05
C SER A 631 -21.36 10.16 23.95
N LYS A 632 -21.74 10.47 25.19
CA LYS A 632 -22.34 9.50 26.13
C LYS A 632 -23.85 9.38 25.97
N ILE A 633 -24.43 8.19 26.12
CA ILE A 633 -25.87 7.95 26.08
C ILE A 633 -26.28 6.97 27.17
N LYS A 634 -27.28 7.34 27.98
CA LYS A 634 -27.83 6.48 29.03
C LYS A 634 -28.89 5.54 28.47
N ILE A 635 -28.75 4.25 28.74
CA ILE A 635 -29.71 3.23 28.31
C ILE A 635 -30.79 3.07 29.38
N PRO A 636 -32.08 3.16 29.03
CA PRO A 636 -33.16 3.02 30.01
C PRO A 636 -33.19 1.62 30.63
N ARG A 637 -33.55 1.50 31.91
CA ARG A 637 -33.74 0.20 32.59
C ARG A 637 -35.06 -0.44 32.14
N TYR A 638 -35.09 -1.76 31.98
CA TYR A 638 -36.28 -2.52 31.58
C TYR A 638 -36.67 -3.53 32.67
N ASN A 639 -37.95 -3.57 33.04
CA ASN A 639 -38.44 -4.34 34.21
C ASN A 639 -39.22 -5.63 33.84
N ALA A 640 -39.23 -6.07 32.57
CA ALA A 640 -40.04 -7.23 32.15
C ALA A 640 -39.21 -8.50 31.85
N ASN A 641 -39.81 -9.67 32.15
CA ASN A 641 -39.23 -10.98 31.88
C ASN A 641 -39.04 -11.22 30.38
N TYR A 642 -37.77 -11.40 29.99
CA TYR A 642 -37.31 -11.40 28.63
C TYR A 642 -37.66 -12.68 27.87
N LYS A 643 -38.42 -12.59 26.77
CA LYS A 643 -38.67 -13.71 25.82
C LYS A 643 -38.28 -13.28 24.41
N SER A 644 -37.03 -13.49 24.02
CA SER A 644 -36.58 -13.14 22.68
C SER A 644 -36.44 -14.38 21.78
N LYS A 645 -36.81 -14.25 20.51
CA LYS A 645 -36.54 -15.27 19.47
C LYS A 645 -35.17 -15.01 18.79
N GLN A 646 -34.22 -14.43 19.52
CA GLN A 646 -32.99 -13.81 18.97
C GLN A 646 -31.95 -14.82 18.48
N ASP A 647 -31.88 -15.99 19.10
CA ASP A 647 -30.98 -17.06 18.67
C ASP A 647 -31.23 -17.50 17.23
N LYS A 648 -32.46 -17.31 16.73
CA LYS A 648 -32.81 -17.69 15.35
C LYS A 648 -32.14 -16.80 14.31
N ILE A 649 -31.93 -15.52 14.58
CA ILE A 649 -31.29 -14.58 13.64
C ILE A 649 -29.78 -14.80 13.60
N LYS A 650 -29.14 -14.98 14.76
CA LYS A 650 -27.70 -15.27 14.86
C LYS A 650 -27.32 -16.58 14.16
N LYS A 651 -28.22 -17.57 14.16
CA LYS A 651 -28.02 -18.89 13.54
C LYS A 651 -28.11 -18.89 12.01
N ILE A 652 -28.59 -17.82 11.38
CA ILE A 652 -28.60 -17.74 9.91
C ILE A 652 -27.18 -17.54 9.43
N GLU A 653 -26.66 -18.52 8.70
CA GLU A 653 -25.32 -18.50 8.12
C GLU A 653 -25.41 -18.30 6.61
N LEU A 654 -24.89 -17.18 6.13
CA LEU A 654 -24.77 -16.96 4.70
C LEU A 654 -23.53 -17.67 4.15
N ASN A 655 -23.66 -18.15 2.91
CA ASN A 655 -22.57 -18.75 2.16
C ASN A 655 -22.28 -17.92 0.90
N HIS A 656 -21.08 -18.07 0.37
CA HIS A 656 -20.68 -17.44 -0.88
C HIS A 656 -20.32 -18.50 -1.90
N THR A 657 -20.57 -18.20 -3.17
CA THR A 657 -20.18 -19.04 -4.31
C THR A 657 -19.63 -18.16 -5.41
N LEU A 658 -18.77 -18.73 -6.26
CA LEU A 658 -18.37 -18.07 -7.50
C LEU A 658 -19.54 -18.08 -8.49
N SER A 659 -19.84 -16.94 -9.10
CA SER A 659 -21.07 -16.78 -9.89
C SER A 659 -21.01 -17.37 -11.29
N HIS A 660 -19.80 -17.60 -11.81
CA HIS A 660 -19.59 -18.02 -13.20
C HIS A 660 -19.80 -19.53 -13.35
N GLU A 661 -20.59 -19.92 -14.35
CA GLU A 661 -20.96 -21.32 -14.63
C GLU A 661 -19.77 -22.28 -14.69
N LYS A 662 -18.60 -21.83 -15.17
CA LYS A 662 -17.39 -22.65 -15.22
C LYS A 662 -16.99 -23.23 -13.86
N TYR A 663 -17.34 -22.58 -12.76
CA TYR A 663 -17.01 -23.04 -11.41
C TYR A 663 -17.97 -24.10 -10.87
N SER A 664 -19.15 -24.29 -11.49
CA SER A 664 -20.06 -25.40 -11.15
C SER A 664 -19.44 -26.79 -11.41
N HIS A 665 -18.37 -26.82 -12.21
CA HIS A 665 -17.62 -28.02 -12.52
C HIS A 665 -16.40 -28.22 -11.60
N ILE A 666 -16.19 -27.37 -10.58
CA ILE A 666 -15.15 -27.62 -9.57
C ILE A 666 -15.50 -28.92 -8.83
N PRO A 667 -14.58 -29.90 -8.77
CA PRO A 667 -14.78 -31.10 -7.95
C PRO A 667 -15.02 -30.73 -6.49
N GLU A 668 -16.05 -31.29 -5.84
CA GLU A 668 -16.48 -30.96 -4.46
C GLU A 668 -15.35 -31.01 -3.41
N LYS A 669 -14.31 -31.80 -3.65
CA LYS A 669 -13.13 -31.92 -2.77
C LYS A 669 -12.21 -30.69 -2.79
N LEU A 670 -12.40 -29.75 -3.71
CA LEU A 670 -11.57 -28.56 -3.84
C LEU A 670 -12.26 -27.34 -3.23
N ASN A 671 -11.50 -26.56 -2.45
CA ASN A 671 -11.99 -25.36 -1.80
C ASN A 671 -12.14 -24.21 -2.81
N GLU A 672 -13.38 -23.77 -3.07
CA GLU A 672 -13.70 -22.65 -3.98
C GLU A 672 -12.97 -21.35 -3.61
N ASN A 673 -12.67 -21.13 -2.32
CA ASN A 673 -11.96 -19.94 -1.84
C ASN A 673 -10.56 -19.82 -2.43
N LYS A 674 -9.97 -20.92 -2.93
CA LYS A 674 -8.67 -20.88 -3.59
C LYS A 674 -8.72 -20.19 -4.95
N PHE A 675 -9.89 -20.08 -5.58
CA PHE A 675 -10.09 -19.46 -6.90
C PHE A 675 -10.54 -17.99 -6.82
N ILE A 676 -10.84 -17.47 -5.63
CA ILE A 676 -11.31 -16.09 -5.47
C ILE A 676 -10.17 -15.09 -5.74
N SER A 677 -10.40 -14.23 -6.72
CA SER A 677 -9.48 -13.19 -7.16
C SER A 677 -10.17 -11.84 -7.34
N GLU A 678 -9.40 -10.79 -7.60
CA GLU A 678 -9.89 -9.44 -7.92
C GLU A 678 -10.77 -9.39 -9.18
N LYS A 679 -10.71 -10.41 -10.04
CA LYS A 679 -11.57 -10.55 -11.23
C LYS A 679 -12.77 -11.48 -11.02
N SER A 680 -12.86 -12.12 -9.86
CA SER A 680 -13.93 -13.07 -9.56
C SER A 680 -15.24 -12.34 -9.30
N SER A 681 -16.33 -12.90 -9.83
CA SER A 681 -17.69 -12.45 -9.49
C SER A 681 -18.28 -13.42 -8.47
N LEU A 682 -18.79 -12.86 -7.37
CA LEU A 682 -19.25 -13.58 -6.19
C LEU A 682 -20.74 -13.36 -5.98
N LYS A 683 -21.43 -14.42 -5.57
CA LYS A 683 -22.83 -14.38 -5.09
C LYS A 683 -22.88 -14.77 -3.63
N ILE A 684 -23.70 -14.07 -2.85
CA ILE A 684 -24.04 -14.46 -1.49
C ILE A 684 -25.39 -15.17 -1.51
N ASN A 685 -25.43 -16.38 -0.97
CA ASN A 685 -26.59 -17.25 -0.93
C ASN A 685 -27.01 -17.51 0.52
N ALA A 686 -28.30 -17.71 0.72
CA ALA A 686 -28.88 -18.09 2.01
C ALA A 686 -29.41 -19.54 1.96
N PRO A 687 -29.32 -20.30 3.07
CA PRO A 687 -29.87 -21.65 3.13
C PRO A 687 -31.39 -21.64 2.94
N LYS A 688 -31.92 -22.51 2.07
CA LYS A 688 -33.36 -22.59 1.77
C LYS A 688 -34.24 -22.79 3.01
N LYS A 689 -33.74 -23.49 4.03
CA LYS A 689 -34.46 -23.77 5.29
C LYS A 689 -34.65 -22.55 6.19
N ASP A 690 -33.77 -21.55 6.09
CA ASP A 690 -33.76 -20.39 6.98
C ASP A 690 -34.67 -19.26 6.47
N ILE A 691 -34.86 -19.17 5.15
CA ILE A 691 -35.71 -18.18 4.49
C ILE A 691 -37.20 -18.44 4.78
N GLY A 692 -37.62 -19.71 4.82
CA GLY A 692 -39.04 -20.09 4.97
C GLY A 692 -39.67 -19.70 6.33
N ASN A 693 -38.86 -19.39 7.34
CA ASN A 693 -39.32 -19.03 8.67
C ASN A 693 -39.51 -17.51 8.88
N LEU A 694 -39.16 -16.68 7.89
CA LEU A 694 -39.21 -15.22 7.98
C LEU A 694 -40.37 -14.67 7.13
N LYS A 695 -41.62 -14.91 7.55
CA LYS A 695 -42.80 -14.28 6.93
C LYS A 695 -42.63 -12.75 6.97
N ASP A 696 -42.91 -12.10 5.84
CA ASP A 696 -42.88 -10.64 5.65
C ASP A 696 -41.51 -9.95 5.85
N ALA A 697 -40.40 -10.67 5.65
CA ALA A 697 -39.06 -10.10 5.67
C ALA A 697 -38.32 -10.31 4.34
N GLU A 698 -37.63 -9.27 3.87
CA GLU A 698 -36.74 -9.36 2.72
C GLU A 698 -35.32 -9.67 3.22
N LEU A 699 -34.68 -10.73 2.70
CA LEU A 699 -33.29 -11.02 3.02
C LEU A 699 -32.36 -10.32 2.02
N LYS A 700 -31.51 -9.46 2.54
CA LYS A 700 -30.42 -8.78 1.85
C LYS A 700 -29.09 -9.21 2.45
N TYR A 701 -28.01 -8.70 1.90
CA TYR A 701 -26.70 -8.75 2.55
C TYR A 701 -26.01 -7.41 2.38
N TYR A 702 -25.07 -7.11 3.26
CA TYR A 702 -24.07 -6.10 2.98
C TYR A 702 -22.68 -6.73 2.92
N TRP A 703 -21.81 -6.10 2.16
CA TRP A 703 -20.40 -6.44 2.12
C TRP A 703 -19.55 -5.17 2.12
N LYS A 704 -18.30 -5.33 2.54
CA LYS A 704 -17.29 -4.27 2.62
C LYS A 704 -15.90 -4.87 2.50
N GLU A 705 -14.98 -4.16 1.85
CA GLU A 705 -13.55 -4.47 1.97
C GLU A 705 -13.01 -3.98 3.32
N ASP A 706 -12.49 -4.91 4.10
CA ASP A 706 -11.73 -4.72 5.33
C ASP A 706 -10.31 -4.29 4.93
N SER A 707 -10.05 -2.98 5.03
CA SER A 707 -8.76 -2.38 4.72
C SER A 707 -8.42 -1.27 5.71
N LEU A 708 -7.16 -0.83 5.71
CA LEU A 708 -6.70 0.27 6.56
C LEU A 708 -7.40 1.60 6.21
N LEU A 709 -7.92 1.70 5.00
CA LEU A 709 -8.67 2.83 4.48
C LEU A 709 -10.17 2.55 4.59
N TYR A 710 -10.97 3.58 4.81
CA TYR A 710 -12.41 3.37 4.86
C TYR A 710 -12.97 3.03 3.47
N ASN A 711 -13.80 1.99 3.40
CA ASN A 711 -14.63 1.67 2.25
C ASN A 711 -16.09 1.54 2.74
N ALA A 712 -17.01 2.24 2.11
CA ALA A 712 -18.40 2.23 2.55
C ALA A 712 -19.05 0.84 2.33
N PRO A 713 -19.87 0.35 3.28
CA PRO A 713 -20.59 -0.90 3.09
C PRO A 713 -21.61 -0.79 1.96
N GLN A 714 -21.68 -1.82 1.12
CA GLN A 714 -22.64 -1.90 0.02
C GLN A 714 -23.73 -2.92 0.34
N ILE A 715 -24.98 -2.50 0.28
CA ILE A 715 -26.15 -3.36 0.50
C ILE A 715 -26.65 -3.89 -0.84
N LYS A 716 -26.87 -5.20 -0.93
CA LYS A 716 -27.35 -5.89 -2.14
C LYS A 716 -28.39 -6.94 -1.78
N SER A 717 -29.20 -7.35 -2.76
CA SER A 717 -30.16 -8.46 -2.60
C SER A 717 -29.43 -9.80 -2.66
N ILE A 718 -29.90 -10.80 -1.93
CA ILE A 718 -29.33 -12.17 -1.97
C ILE A 718 -29.31 -12.68 -3.42
N GLY A 719 -28.23 -13.35 -3.81
CA GLY A 719 -27.99 -13.83 -5.16
C GLY A 719 -27.48 -12.79 -6.16
N GLN A 720 -27.51 -11.49 -5.82
CA GLN A 720 -26.93 -10.44 -6.66
C GLN A 720 -25.40 -10.55 -6.67
N GLU A 721 -24.79 -10.33 -7.84
CA GLU A 721 -23.35 -10.42 -8.01
C GLU A 721 -22.60 -9.19 -7.50
N PHE A 722 -21.39 -9.41 -6.97
CA PHE A 722 -20.41 -8.35 -6.73
C PHE A 722 -19.00 -8.83 -7.09
N LYS A 723 -18.12 -7.85 -7.37
CA LYS A 723 -16.71 -8.09 -7.65
C LYS A 723 -15.89 -7.37 -6.57
N PRO A 724 -14.83 -8.00 -6.03
CA PRO A 724 -13.83 -7.31 -5.25
C PRO A 724 -13.24 -6.12 -6.02
N PHE A 725 -12.82 -5.07 -5.31
CA PHE A 725 -12.19 -3.91 -5.94
C PHE A 725 -10.70 -4.14 -6.15
N ASN A 726 -10.04 -4.73 -5.15
CA ASN A 726 -8.58 -4.81 -5.09
C ASN A 726 -8.07 -6.22 -4.80
N PRO A 727 -6.92 -6.63 -5.36
CA PRO A 727 -6.24 -7.84 -4.92
C PRO A 727 -5.72 -7.67 -3.48
N TYR A 728 -5.51 -8.79 -2.80
CA TYR A 728 -5.04 -8.84 -1.42
C TYR A 728 -5.98 -8.14 -0.43
N SER A 729 -7.22 -7.83 -0.80
CA SER A 729 -8.20 -7.32 0.15
C SER A 729 -8.83 -8.47 0.94
N LYS A 730 -9.38 -8.15 2.10
CA LYS A 730 -10.26 -9.06 2.85
C LYS A 730 -11.67 -8.51 2.75
N ILE A 731 -12.62 -9.35 2.38
CA ILE A 731 -14.03 -8.95 2.26
C ILE A 731 -14.77 -9.46 3.47
N TYR A 732 -15.51 -8.56 4.10
CA TYR A 732 -16.45 -8.84 5.16
C TYR A 732 -17.88 -8.80 4.61
N TYR A 733 -18.73 -9.75 5.00
CA TYR A 733 -20.15 -9.70 4.66
C TYR A 733 -21.04 -10.27 5.77
N ARG A 734 -22.26 -9.75 5.85
CA ARG A 734 -23.34 -10.19 6.77
C ARG A 734 -24.68 -10.16 6.04
N GLY A 735 -25.59 -11.02 6.47
CA GLY A 735 -27.00 -10.96 6.08
C GLY A 735 -27.74 -9.84 6.77
N LEU A 736 -28.74 -9.30 6.08
CA LEU A 736 -29.63 -8.25 6.55
C LEU A 736 -31.07 -8.73 6.40
N ILE A 737 -31.73 -9.04 7.52
CA ILE A 737 -33.16 -9.31 7.53
C ILE A 737 -33.86 -7.94 7.59
N GLN A 738 -34.46 -7.55 6.48
CA GLN A 738 -35.14 -6.27 6.33
C GLN A 738 -36.63 -6.41 6.66
N LYS A 739 -37.11 -5.62 7.62
CA LYS A 739 -38.53 -5.57 8.03
C LYS A 739 -39.02 -4.12 8.08
N GLU A 740 -40.30 -3.93 7.76
CA GLU A 740 -40.96 -2.64 7.95
C GLU A 740 -41.36 -2.48 9.43
N HIS A 741 -41.01 -1.36 10.06
CA HIS A 741 -41.42 -1.06 11.43
C HIS A 741 -41.51 0.45 11.65
N SER A 742 -42.68 0.96 12.01
CA SER A 742 -42.93 2.40 12.20
C SER A 742 -42.61 3.25 10.94
N GLY A 743 -42.96 2.75 9.75
CA GLY A 743 -42.77 3.45 8.47
C GLY A 743 -41.32 3.62 8.04
N ARG A 744 -40.46 2.66 8.39
CA ARG A 744 -39.05 2.58 8.00
C ARG A 744 -38.60 1.12 7.90
N LYS A 745 -37.56 0.90 7.09
CA LYS A 745 -36.91 -0.40 6.90
C LYS A 745 -35.82 -0.64 7.93
N VAL A 746 -36.08 -1.55 8.87
CA VAL A 746 -35.13 -2.02 9.87
C VAL A 746 -34.32 -3.19 9.31
N ASN A 747 -33.00 -3.09 9.34
CA ASN A 747 -32.08 -4.11 8.84
C ASN A 747 -31.41 -4.80 10.03
N LEU A 748 -31.73 -6.07 10.26
CA LEU A 748 -31.17 -6.87 11.35
C LEU A 748 -30.02 -7.71 10.82
N MET A 749 -28.90 -7.68 11.52
CA MET A 749 -27.67 -8.31 11.08
C MET A 749 -27.60 -9.77 11.53
N THR A 750 -27.24 -10.65 10.61
CA THR A 750 -26.91 -12.05 10.91
C THR A 750 -25.45 -12.21 11.32
N SER A 751 -25.01 -13.45 11.53
CA SER A 751 -23.59 -13.80 11.70
C SER A 751 -22.74 -13.29 10.54
N SER A 752 -21.47 -12.97 10.85
CA SER A 752 -20.54 -12.48 9.87
C SER A 752 -19.61 -13.54 9.32
N ARG A 753 -19.26 -13.35 8.05
CA ARG A 753 -18.26 -14.14 7.35
C ARG A 753 -17.23 -13.21 6.71
N SER A 754 -16.06 -13.76 6.45
CA SER A 754 -15.04 -13.07 5.67
C SER A 754 -14.36 -14.01 4.69
N LEU A 755 -13.79 -13.43 3.65
CA LEU A 755 -12.99 -14.14 2.65
C LEU A 755 -11.79 -13.27 2.25
N LYS A 756 -10.72 -13.91 1.75
CA LYS A 756 -9.55 -13.21 1.23
C LYS A 756 -9.59 -13.19 -0.29
N VAL A 757 -9.32 -12.03 -0.87
CA VAL A 757 -9.21 -11.82 -2.30
C VAL A 757 -7.74 -11.96 -2.68
N LYS A 758 -7.46 -12.84 -3.64
CA LYS A 758 -6.10 -13.12 -4.09
C LYS A 758 -5.81 -12.42 -5.40
N LYS A 759 -4.53 -12.33 -5.78
CA LYS A 759 -4.18 -11.88 -7.13
C LYS A 759 -4.41 -13.01 -8.14
N LYS A 760 -5.05 -12.70 -9.25
CA LYS A 760 -5.12 -13.59 -10.42
C LYS A 760 -3.74 -13.63 -11.09
N LEU A 761 -3.14 -14.81 -11.16
CA LEU A 761 -1.80 -14.96 -11.76
C LEU A 761 -1.79 -15.47 -13.19
N ILE A 762 -2.77 -16.27 -13.61
CA ILE A 762 -2.83 -16.77 -14.98
C ILE A 762 -3.92 -15.98 -15.69
N GLU A 763 -3.55 -15.22 -16.71
CA GLU A 763 -4.48 -14.42 -17.49
C GLU A 763 -5.26 -15.27 -18.48
N SER A 764 -4.51 -16.04 -19.28
CA SER A 764 -5.04 -16.79 -20.41
C SER A 764 -4.30 -18.12 -20.60
N ILE A 765 -4.97 -19.08 -21.21
CA ILE A 765 -4.39 -20.38 -21.57
C ILE A 765 -4.94 -20.80 -22.92
N ASP A 766 -4.03 -21.15 -23.82
CA ASP A 766 -4.31 -21.79 -25.09
C ASP A 766 -4.05 -23.31 -25.01
N ILE A 767 -4.96 -24.10 -25.58
CA ILE A 767 -4.90 -25.56 -25.53
C ILE A 767 -5.16 -26.05 -26.94
N LYS A 768 -4.14 -26.68 -27.54
CA LYS A 768 -4.13 -27.06 -28.95
C LYS A 768 -4.34 -28.55 -29.12
N MET A 769 -5.07 -28.94 -30.17
CA MET A 769 -5.09 -30.33 -30.65
C MET A 769 -3.80 -30.62 -31.42
N HIS A 770 -3.22 -31.79 -31.23
CA HIS A 770 -1.96 -32.20 -31.84
C HIS A 770 -2.01 -33.65 -32.30
N ASN A 771 -1.38 -33.94 -33.45
CA ASN A 771 -1.22 -35.27 -34.04
C ASN A 771 -2.53 -36.06 -34.27
N PHE A 772 -3.57 -35.41 -34.78
CA PHE A 772 -4.78 -36.11 -35.23
C PHE A 772 -4.67 -36.54 -36.69
N PRO A 773 -4.94 -37.81 -37.02
CA PRO A 773 -4.99 -38.27 -38.40
C PRO A 773 -6.22 -37.67 -39.09
N ARG A 774 -6.06 -37.30 -40.37
CA ARG A 774 -7.17 -36.77 -41.19
C ARG A 774 -8.15 -37.88 -41.59
N GLU A 775 -7.67 -39.11 -41.69
CA GLU A 775 -8.42 -40.31 -42.10
C GLU A 775 -8.11 -41.46 -41.14
N LEU A 776 -9.14 -42.24 -40.77
CA LEU A 776 -9.02 -43.37 -39.84
C LEU A 776 -9.24 -44.72 -40.54
N PRO A 777 -8.34 -45.70 -40.39
CA PRO A 777 -8.56 -47.07 -40.85
C PRO A 777 -9.49 -47.81 -39.88
N LEU A 778 -10.81 -47.64 -40.04
CA LEU A 778 -11.84 -48.15 -39.11
C LEU A 778 -11.71 -49.64 -38.81
N ASP A 779 -11.34 -50.44 -39.80
CA ASP A 779 -11.26 -51.90 -39.71
C ASP A 779 -10.16 -52.40 -38.75
N LYS A 780 -9.31 -51.48 -38.25
CA LYS A 780 -8.14 -51.78 -37.41
C LYS A 780 -8.16 -51.06 -36.06
N LEU A 781 -9.22 -50.32 -35.74
CA LEU A 781 -9.31 -49.51 -34.53
C LEU A 781 -10.27 -50.14 -33.52
N ASP A 782 -9.82 -50.21 -32.27
CA ASP A 782 -10.64 -50.56 -31.12
C ASP A 782 -10.96 -49.32 -30.26
N GLU A 783 -11.83 -49.46 -29.27
CA GLU A 783 -12.24 -48.36 -28.38
C GLU A 783 -11.06 -47.66 -27.66
N ASN A 784 -9.93 -48.34 -27.47
CA ASN A 784 -8.75 -47.82 -26.76
C ASN A 784 -7.66 -47.33 -27.72
N SER A 785 -7.94 -47.32 -29.02
CA SER A 785 -7.01 -46.83 -30.03
C SER A 785 -6.82 -45.32 -29.89
N LEU A 786 -5.58 -44.88 -29.78
CA LEU A 786 -5.21 -43.47 -29.63
C LEU A 786 -5.40 -42.73 -30.96
N LEU A 787 -6.15 -41.63 -30.92
CA LEU A 787 -6.41 -40.76 -32.07
C LEU A 787 -5.51 -39.53 -32.13
N GLY A 788 -5.04 -39.04 -30.98
CA GLY A 788 -4.28 -37.81 -30.92
C GLY A 788 -4.19 -37.27 -29.49
N PHE A 789 -3.74 -36.02 -29.36
CA PHE A 789 -3.52 -35.41 -28.05
C PHE A 789 -4.06 -34.00 -27.96
N LEU A 790 -4.53 -33.63 -26.76
CA LEU A 790 -4.52 -32.23 -26.35
C LEU A 790 -3.12 -31.90 -25.82
N LYS A 791 -2.47 -30.90 -26.41
CA LYS A 791 -1.18 -30.36 -25.99
C LYS A 791 -1.40 -29.06 -25.21
N LEU A 792 -0.92 -29.04 -23.99
CA LEU A 792 -0.72 -27.82 -23.21
C LEU A 792 0.78 -27.65 -22.98
N GLY A 793 1.40 -26.76 -23.74
CA GLY A 793 2.76 -26.30 -23.49
C GLY A 793 2.77 -25.10 -22.57
N GLU A 794 3.91 -24.83 -21.94
CA GLU A 794 4.11 -23.65 -21.11
C GLU A 794 4.01 -22.36 -21.94
N GLU A 795 4.47 -22.43 -23.20
CA GLU A 795 4.36 -21.37 -24.20
C GLU A 795 2.91 -20.93 -24.46
N ASN A 796 1.93 -21.75 -24.07
CA ASN A 796 0.52 -21.46 -24.24
C ASN A 796 -0.14 -20.86 -22.98
N ILE A 797 0.61 -20.60 -21.92
CA ILE A 797 0.09 -19.99 -20.68
C ILE A 797 0.52 -18.53 -20.63
N THR A 798 -0.45 -17.62 -20.66
CA THR A 798 -0.20 -16.19 -20.40
C THR A 798 -0.35 -15.95 -18.91
N TYR A 799 0.72 -15.52 -18.27
CA TYR A 799 0.69 -15.11 -16.87
C TYR A 799 0.46 -13.60 -16.74
N ASP A 800 -0.12 -13.20 -15.60
CA ASP A 800 -0.20 -11.83 -15.13
C ASP A 800 1.18 -11.34 -14.70
N THR A 801 1.32 -10.02 -14.65
CA THR A 801 2.62 -9.36 -14.64
C THR A 801 3.51 -9.81 -13.49
N ALA A 802 2.93 -9.96 -12.29
CA ALA A 802 3.58 -10.40 -11.05
C ALA A 802 4.14 -11.85 -11.05
N SER A 803 4.13 -12.57 -12.18
CA SER A 803 4.48 -13.99 -12.29
C SER A 803 5.94 -14.31 -12.56
N GLY A 804 6.73 -13.34 -13.05
CA GLY A 804 8.17 -13.52 -13.35
C GLY A 804 9.00 -14.04 -12.17
N ILE A 805 8.44 -13.97 -10.95
CA ILE A 805 9.05 -14.39 -9.69
C ILE A 805 8.79 -15.85 -9.31
N LEU A 806 7.83 -16.55 -9.92
CA LEU A 806 7.50 -17.90 -9.46
C LEU A 806 8.65 -18.89 -9.70
N GLN A 807 9.52 -19.04 -8.69
CA GLN A 807 10.52 -20.11 -8.60
C GLN A 807 9.85 -21.50 -8.73
N LYS A 808 8.56 -21.59 -8.38
CA LYS A 808 7.74 -22.79 -8.56
C LYS A 808 6.52 -22.49 -9.42
N LYS A 809 6.54 -23.00 -10.64
CA LYS A 809 5.39 -22.99 -11.57
C LYS A 809 4.20 -23.76 -10.99
N PRO A 810 2.95 -23.37 -11.28
CA PRO A 810 1.77 -24.06 -10.79
C PRO A 810 1.76 -25.53 -11.25
N ASP A 811 1.23 -26.40 -10.40
CA ASP A 811 0.90 -27.77 -10.78
C ASP A 811 -0.46 -27.81 -11.47
N ILE A 812 -0.60 -28.73 -12.40
CA ILE A 812 -1.80 -28.85 -13.21
C ILE A 812 -2.51 -30.15 -12.84
N ILE A 813 -3.81 -30.06 -12.58
CA ILE A 813 -4.70 -31.21 -12.45
C ILE A 813 -5.68 -31.16 -13.61
N VAL A 814 -5.86 -32.30 -14.28
CA VAL A 814 -6.81 -32.43 -15.39
C VAL A 814 -7.92 -33.39 -15.01
N TYR A 815 -9.16 -33.00 -15.27
CA TYR A 815 -10.32 -33.89 -15.25
C TYR A 815 -10.88 -34.05 -16.66
N LYS A 816 -11.32 -35.25 -16.99
CA LYS A 816 -12.07 -35.57 -18.21
C LYS A 816 -13.42 -36.15 -17.82
N ASN A 817 -14.50 -35.51 -18.23
CA ASN A 817 -15.88 -35.91 -17.94
C ASN A 817 -16.10 -36.21 -16.45
N GLY A 818 -15.60 -35.34 -15.57
CA GLY A 818 -15.70 -35.46 -14.11
C GLY A 818 -14.66 -36.39 -13.45
N SER A 819 -13.94 -37.21 -14.22
CA SER A 819 -12.93 -38.14 -13.68
C SER A 819 -11.54 -37.51 -13.70
N LYS A 820 -10.83 -37.58 -12.57
CA LYS A 820 -9.45 -37.07 -12.45
C LYS A 820 -8.50 -37.94 -13.27
N LEU A 821 -7.74 -37.34 -14.18
CA LEU A 821 -6.69 -38.06 -14.90
C LEU A 821 -5.44 -38.21 -14.01
N PRO A 822 -4.77 -39.37 -14.04
CA PRO A 822 -3.51 -39.55 -13.33
C PRO A 822 -2.39 -38.77 -14.04
N THR A 823 -2.09 -37.57 -13.54
CA THR A 823 -0.98 -36.74 -14.05
C THR A 823 0.36 -37.35 -13.63
N LYS A 824 1.08 -38.00 -14.56
CA LYS A 824 2.54 -38.15 -14.47
C LYS A 824 3.19 -36.88 -15.00
N ASN A 825 3.85 -36.12 -14.13
CA ASN A 825 4.66 -34.98 -14.54
C ASN A 825 5.91 -35.51 -15.27
N PHE A 826 6.18 -35.04 -16.49
CA PHE A 826 7.47 -35.27 -17.13
C PHE A 826 8.41 -34.12 -16.77
N GLU A 827 9.49 -34.44 -16.06
CA GLU A 827 10.66 -33.58 -16.03
C GLU A 827 11.44 -33.86 -17.33
N THR A 828 11.28 -33.00 -18.33
CA THR A 828 12.15 -33.02 -19.51
C THR A 828 12.92 -31.71 -19.60
N LEU A 829 14.23 -31.87 -19.39
CA LEU A 829 15.38 -31.06 -19.81
C LEU A 829 15.06 -29.76 -20.59
N ASN A 830 15.45 -28.65 -19.96
CA ASN A 830 15.82 -27.34 -20.52
C ASN A 830 14.82 -26.37 -21.18
N SER A 831 13.52 -26.66 -21.36
CA SER A 831 12.62 -25.58 -21.86
C SER A 831 11.11 -25.68 -21.59
N GLY A 832 10.67 -26.34 -20.51
CA GLY A 832 9.29 -26.16 -19.99
C GLY A 832 8.45 -27.43 -19.87
N ARG A 833 7.41 -27.36 -19.05
CA ARG A 833 6.50 -28.49 -18.78
C ARG A 833 5.44 -28.57 -19.88
N VAL A 834 5.45 -29.62 -20.70
CA VAL A 834 4.40 -29.91 -21.69
C VAL A 834 3.52 -31.07 -21.20
N ILE A 835 2.21 -30.89 -21.21
CA ILE A 835 1.22 -31.92 -20.86
C ILE A 835 0.51 -32.39 -22.13
N PHE A 836 0.52 -33.71 -22.35
CA PHE A 836 -0.24 -34.38 -23.40
C PHE A 836 -1.37 -35.20 -22.78
N ILE A 837 -2.61 -34.94 -23.21
CA ILE A 837 -3.78 -35.71 -22.78
C ILE A 837 -4.26 -36.55 -23.97
N PRO A 838 -4.23 -37.89 -23.86
CA PRO A 838 -4.61 -38.76 -24.96
C PRO A 838 -6.12 -38.70 -25.24
N ILE A 839 -6.46 -38.68 -26.52
CA ILE A 839 -7.81 -38.79 -27.04
C ILE A 839 -7.93 -40.12 -27.77
N PHE A 840 -8.94 -40.92 -27.42
CA PHE A 840 -9.10 -42.29 -27.90
C PHE A 840 -10.32 -42.44 -28.80
N PHE A 841 -10.40 -43.53 -29.55
CA PHE A 841 -11.51 -43.83 -30.46
C PHE A 841 -12.88 -43.81 -29.76
N ARG A 842 -12.96 -44.32 -28.52
CA ARG A 842 -14.17 -44.25 -27.67
C ARG A 842 -14.68 -42.83 -27.36
N ASP A 843 -13.88 -41.81 -27.64
CA ASP A 843 -14.25 -40.41 -27.43
C ASP A 843 -15.02 -39.83 -28.63
N ILE A 844 -15.02 -40.51 -29.79
CA ILE A 844 -15.80 -40.15 -30.98
C ILE A 844 -17.30 -40.28 -30.69
N GLY A 845 -18.10 -39.36 -31.24
CA GLY A 845 -19.54 -39.29 -31.07
C GLY A 845 -19.98 -38.74 -29.71
N ARG A 846 -19.04 -38.47 -28.80
CA ARG A 846 -19.29 -37.95 -27.44
C ARG A 846 -18.81 -36.52 -27.31
N GLU A 847 -19.50 -35.75 -26.47
CA GLU A 847 -18.97 -34.50 -25.96
C GLU A 847 -17.99 -34.80 -24.82
N ASN A 848 -16.75 -34.33 -24.96
CA ASN A 848 -15.70 -34.50 -23.97
C ASN A 848 -15.41 -33.17 -23.29
N SER A 849 -15.70 -33.10 -22.00
CA SER A 849 -15.42 -31.93 -21.14
C SER A 849 -14.11 -32.13 -20.40
N PHE A 850 -13.15 -31.24 -20.64
CA PHE A 850 -11.85 -31.19 -19.98
C PHE A 850 -11.79 -29.99 -19.04
N ILE A 851 -11.37 -30.24 -17.80
CA ILE A 851 -11.20 -29.21 -16.77
C ILE A 851 -9.74 -29.20 -16.34
N PHE A 852 -9.08 -28.07 -16.56
CA PHE A 852 -7.70 -27.82 -16.19
C PHE A 852 -7.65 -26.92 -14.98
N ILE A 853 -7.05 -27.40 -13.90
CA ILE A 853 -6.90 -26.70 -12.62
C ILE A 853 -5.43 -26.46 -12.37
N PHE A 854 -5.04 -25.19 -12.30
CA PHE A 854 -3.68 -24.76 -11.99
C PHE A 854 -3.64 -24.39 -10.52
N LYS A 855 -2.89 -25.15 -9.74
CA LYS A 855 -2.79 -25.03 -8.30
C LYS A 855 -1.35 -24.79 -7.85
N PHE A 856 -1.19 -24.16 -6.70
CA PHE A 856 0.10 -24.06 -6.02
C PHE A 856 0.16 -25.15 -4.93
N LYS A 857 1.12 -26.09 -5.04
CA LYS A 857 1.21 -27.30 -4.18
C LYS A 857 1.48 -27.01 -2.72
N ASN A 858 2.27 -25.97 -2.44
CA ASN A 858 2.62 -25.56 -1.08
C ASN A 858 1.99 -24.20 -0.89
N ASP A 859 1.10 -24.01 0.09
CA ASP A 859 0.72 -22.66 0.55
C ASP A 859 1.92 -22.08 1.33
N THR A 860 3.03 -21.82 0.64
CA THR A 860 4.08 -20.98 1.22
C THR A 860 3.50 -19.59 1.50
N SER A 861 4.13 -18.83 2.39
CA SER A 861 3.79 -17.43 2.64
C SER A 861 3.53 -16.68 1.33
N TYR A 862 4.43 -16.80 0.36
CA TYR A 862 4.32 -16.16 -0.96
C TYR A 862 3.17 -16.68 -1.85
N THR A 863 3.11 -17.99 -2.12
CA THR A 863 2.17 -18.55 -3.13
C THR A 863 0.71 -18.54 -2.66
N SER A 864 0.47 -18.47 -1.35
CA SER A 864 -0.88 -18.36 -0.77
C SER A 864 -1.63 -17.08 -1.18
N ASN A 865 -0.90 -16.06 -1.66
CA ASN A 865 -1.45 -14.77 -2.12
C ASN A 865 -2.06 -14.83 -3.54
N PHE A 866 -1.89 -15.93 -4.27
CA PHE A 866 -2.37 -16.08 -5.65
C PHE A 866 -3.56 -17.05 -5.77
N ALA A 867 -4.52 -16.69 -6.63
CA ALA A 867 -5.68 -17.51 -6.93
C ALA A 867 -5.29 -18.70 -7.81
N TRP A 868 -5.90 -19.85 -7.57
CA TRP A 868 -5.88 -20.98 -8.50
C TRP A 868 -6.64 -20.59 -9.77
N TYR A 869 -6.22 -21.16 -10.90
CA TYR A 869 -6.85 -20.89 -12.18
C TYR A 869 -7.60 -22.12 -12.71
N LEU A 870 -8.74 -21.87 -13.34
CA LEU A 870 -9.61 -22.88 -13.92
C LEU A 870 -9.86 -22.56 -15.40
N LYS A 871 -9.54 -23.51 -16.27
CA LYS A 871 -9.93 -23.50 -17.69
C LYS A 871 -10.78 -24.73 -17.99
N ILE A 872 -11.86 -24.51 -18.74
CA ILE A 872 -12.70 -25.59 -19.26
C ILE A 872 -12.60 -25.56 -20.77
N LYS A 873 -12.48 -26.75 -21.37
CA LYS A 873 -12.58 -26.96 -22.81
C LYS A 873 -13.56 -28.10 -23.09
N LYS A 874 -14.54 -27.87 -23.94
CA LYS A 874 -15.48 -28.89 -24.41
C LYS A 874 -15.21 -29.19 -25.86
N TYR A 875 -15.01 -30.45 -26.22
CA TYR A 875 -14.81 -30.88 -27.60
C TYR A 875 -15.83 -31.92 -28.00
N LYS A 876 -16.40 -31.76 -29.19
CA LYS A 876 -17.15 -32.83 -29.86
C LYS A 876 -16.30 -33.39 -30.99
N ILE A 877 -15.96 -34.66 -30.90
CA ILE A 877 -15.22 -35.36 -31.95
C ILE A 877 -16.24 -36.15 -32.74
N SER A 878 -16.43 -35.78 -33.99
CA SER A 878 -17.42 -36.41 -34.88
C SER A 878 -16.70 -37.07 -36.04
N MET A 879 -17.34 -38.09 -36.60
CA MET A 879 -16.89 -38.73 -37.82
C MET A 879 -17.87 -38.38 -38.94
N ASN A 880 -17.36 -37.80 -40.02
CA ASN A 880 -18.13 -37.42 -41.20
C ASN A 880 -17.89 -38.47 -42.29
N GLY A 881 -18.92 -39.22 -42.66
CA GLY A 881 -18.76 -40.37 -43.55
C GLY A 881 -18.04 -41.54 -42.87
N LYS A 882 -17.42 -42.43 -43.66
CA LYS A 882 -16.75 -43.64 -43.14
C LYS A 882 -15.33 -43.41 -42.61
N GLU A 883 -14.66 -42.29 -42.85
CA GLU A 883 -13.21 -42.21 -42.52
C GLU A 883 -12.72 -40.85 -41.97
N LYS A 884 -13.50 -39.76 -42.04
CA LYS A 884 -13.01 -38.41 -41.73
C LYS A 884 -13.36 -37.93 -40.32
N ILE A 885 -12.37 -37.57 -39.50
CA ILE A 885 -12.60 -36.96 -38.19
C ILE A 885 -12.80 -35.45 -38.32
N THR A 886 -13.77 -34.91 -37.59
CA THR A 886 -13.92 -33.47 -37.36
C THR A 886 -13.94 -33.20 -35.85
N ILE A 887 -13.13 -32.24 -35.40
CA ILE A 887 -13.08 -31.81 -34.01
C ILE A 887 -13.69 -30.42 -33.93
N GLU A 888 -14.71 -30.28 -33.10
CA GLU A 888 -15.37 -29.00 -32.86
C GLU A 888 -15.14 -28.57 -31.40
N ASP A 889 -14.57 -27.38 -31.21
CA ASP A 889 -14.48 -26.74 -29.90
C ASP A 889 -15.86 -26.12 -29.55
N LYS A 890 -16.49 -26.65 -28.51
CA LYS A 890 -17.81 -26.23 -28.00
C LYS A 890 -17.69 -25.28 -26.81
N THR A 891 -16.52 -24.71 -26.55
CA THR A 891 -16.28 -23.81 -25.42
C THR A 891 -16.90 -22.44 -25.69
N GLY A 892 -18.18 -22.22 -25.34
CA GLY A 892 -18.84 -20.91 -25.54
C GLY A 892 -20.37 -20.90 -25.51
N GLY A 893 -21.02 -21.70 -24.67
CA GLY A 893 -22.47 -21.65 -24.48
C GLY A 893 -22.92 -20.41 -23.69
N SER A 894 -22.89 -19.22 -24.30
CA SER A 894 -23.62 -18.04 -23.83
C SER A 894 -24.24 -17.35 -25.04
N SER A 895 -25.56 -17.37 -25.11
CA SER A 895 -26.36 -16.61 -26.07
C SER A 895 -26.15 -15.10 -25.83
N LEU A 896 -25.30 -14.47 -26.64
CA LEU A 896 -25.36 -13.04 -26.92
C LEU A 896 -26.12 -12.88 -28.25
N PRO A 897 -27.09 -11.96 -28.37
CA PRO A 897 -27.78 -11.73 -29.63
C PRO A 897 -26.81 -11.04 -30.58
N ILE A 898 -26.11 -11.83 -31.38
CA ILE A 898 -25.36 -11.35 -32.53
C ILE A 898 -26.43 -11.00 -33.57
N LYS A 899 -26.58 -9.70 -33.86
CA LYS A 899 -27.24 -9.25 -35.10
C LYS A 899 -26.67 -10.08 -36.24
N LYS A 900 -27.54 -10.72 -37.01
CA LYS A 900 -27.20 -11.43 -38.26
C LYS A 900 -26.24 -10.55 -39.07
N ASN A 901 -24.96 -10.91 -39.05
CA ASN A 901 -24.08 -10.75 -40.19
C ASN A 901 -23.85 -12.16 -40.69
N GLU A 902 -24.48 -12.45 -41.82
CA GLU A 902 -24.23 -13.66 -42.58
C GLU A 902 -22.77 -13.60 -43.08
N ASN A 903 -22.08 -14.75 -43.04
CA ASN A 903 -20.70 -15.02 -43.46
C ASN A 903 -19.56 -14.77 -42.46
N THR A 904 -19.38 -15.71 -41.52
CA THR A 904 -18.05 -16.26 -41.18
C THR A 904 -18.20 -17.67 -40.59
N LYS A 905 -18.19 -18.70 -41.45
CA LYS A 905 -17.75 -20.05 -41.07
C LYS A 905 -16.23 -20.06 -41.17
N GLU A 906 -15.51 -19.86 -40.07
CA GLU A 906 -14.08 -20.15 -40.06
C GLU A 906 -13.86 -21.65 -40.20
N LYS A 907 -13.47 -22.05 -41.41
CA LYS A 907 -12.92 -23.36 -41.74
C LYS A 907 -11.40 -23.20 -41.57
N ILE A 908 -10.83 -23.73 -40.49
CA ILE A 908 -9.40 -23.67 -40.25
C ILE A 908 -8.68 -24.54 -41.30
N GLU A 909 -8.07 -23.91 -42.28
CA GLU A 909 -7.20 -24.54 -43.27
C GLU A 909 -5.74 -24.35 -42.82
N LEU A 910 -5.12 -25.40 -42.28
CA LEU A 910 -3.71 -25.41 -41.89
C LEU A 910 -2.84 -25.52 -43.16
N LYS A 911 -2.18 -24.43 -43.56
CA LYS A 911 -1.02 -24.45 -44.48
C LYS A 911 0.25 -24.74 -43.68
N PHE A 912 0.97 -25.79 -44.06
CA PHE A 912 2.34 -26.04 -43.59
C PHE A 912 3.32 -25.69 -44.71
N ASN A 913 4.28 -24.81 -44.43
CA ASN A 913 5.49 -24.65 -45.23
C ASN A 913 6.43 -25.81 -44.90
N GLN A 914 6.78 -26.61 -45.91
CA GLN A 914 7.86 -27.59 -45.86
C GLN A 914 9.13 -26.93 -46.37
N GLU A 915 10.08 -26.60 -45.48
CA GLU A 915 11.50 -26.55 -45.82
C GLU A 915 12.32 -26.96 -44.59
N LEU A 916 12.78 -28.21 -44.57
CA LEU A 916 14.00 -28.61 -43.87
C LEU A 916 14.85 -29.35 -44.90
N SER A 917 15.99 -28.76 -45.22
CA SER A 917 16.88 -29.16 -46.30
C SER A 917 17.64 -30.44 -45.96
N LYS A 918 17.87 -31.27 -46.98
CA LYS A 918 18.49 -32.61 -46.92
C LYS A 918 19.94 -32.65 -46.36
N GLY A 919 20.53 -31.52 -45.99
CA GLY A 919 21.93 -31.40 -45.57
C GLY A 919 22.22 -31.71 -44.09
N GLU A 920 21.22 -31.59 -43.20
CA GLU A 920 21.43 -31.83 -41.75
C GLU A 920 21.32 -33.32 -41.36
N SER A 921 20.62 -34.14 -42.18
CA SER A 921 20.45 -35.57 -41.92
C SER A 921 21.72 -36.41 -42.14
N SER A 922 22.64 -35.98 -43.02
CA SER A 922 23.90 -36.70 -43.29
C SER A 922 24.96 -36.48 -42.20
N ARG A 923 24.99 -35.30 -41.57
CA ARG A 923 25.91 -34.99 -40.48
C ARG A 923 25.53 -35.69 -39.16
N ILE A 924 24.23 -35.80 -38.88
CA ILE A 924 23.70 -36.52 -37.70
C ILE A 924 23.94 -38.04 -37.80
N LYS A 925 23.98 -38.58 -39.02
CA LYS A 925 24.22 -40.01 -39.25
C LYS A 925 25.68 -40.43 -38.97
N GLY A 926 26.65 -39.58 -39.33
CA GLY A 926 28.07 -39.83 -39.08
C GLY A 926 28.45 -39.80 -37.59
N GLU A 927 27.83 -38.93 -36.78
CA GLU A 927 28.12 -38.83 -35.33
C GLU A 927 27.47 -39.96 -34.50
N LEU A 928 26.48 -40.67 -35.05
CA LEU A 928 25.78 -41.78 -34.39
C LEU A 928 26.40 -43.16 -34.67
N GLU A 929 27.12 -43.33 -35.77
CA GLU A 929 27.75 -44.60 -36.17
C GLU A 929 29.10 -44.87 -35.47
N GLU A 930 29.74 -43.85 -34.88
CA GLU A 930 31.05 -43.99 -34.20
C GLU A 930 30.96 -44.50 -32.75
N LYS A 931 29.75 -44.55 -32.14
CA LYS A 931 29.60 -44.78 -30.69
C LYS A 931 28.89 -46.04 -30.22
N ASN A 932 28.43 -46.94 -31.08
CA ASN A 932 28.01 -48.27 -30.63
C ASN A 932 28.19 -49.31 -31.74
N LYS A 933 29.12 -50.24 -31.54
CA LYS A 933 29.25 -51.49 -32.29
C LYS A 933 27.90 -52.23 -32.30
N ILE A 934 27.45 -52.69 -33.47
CA ILE A 934 26.96 -54.06 -33.76
C ILE A 934 26.76 -54.21 -35.29
N TYR A 935 27.16 -55.37 -35.80
CA TYR A 935 27.09 -55.88 -37.17
C TYR A 935 25.64 -56.02 -37.72
N PRO A 936 25.47 -56.16 -39.05
CA PRO A 936 24.21 -55.88 -39.74
C PRO A 936 23.25 -57.08 -39.68
N ILE A 937 21.95 -56.83 -39.56
CA ILE A 937 20.93 -57.79 -39.95
C ILE A 937 19.84 -57.08 -40.76
N ASP A 938 19.57 -57.78 -41.84
CA ASP A 938 18.80 -57.51 -43.04
C ASP A 938 17.27 -57.53 -42.86
N GLU A 939 16.62 -57.01 -43.88
CA GLU A 939 15.22 -56.99 -44.28
C GLU A 939 14.26 -58.00 -43.60
N SER A 940 13.38 -57.50 -42.73
CA SER A 940 11.94 -57.88 -42.72
C SER A 940 11.16 -57.13 -41.64
N PHE A 941 10.45 -56.10 -42.08
CA PHE A 941 9.34 -55.49 -41.36
C PHE A 941 8.26 -56.55 -41.02
N PRO A 942 7.63 -56.45 -39.83
CA PRO A 942 6.21 -56.75 -39.74
C PRO A 942 5.39 -55.52 -39.34
N LYS A 943 4.41 -55.22 -40.18
CA LYS A 943 3.28 -54.35 -39.92
C LYS A 943 2.45 -54.90 -38.74
N LYS A 944 2.37 -54.14 -37.63
CA LYS A 944 1.34 -54.09 -36.56
C LYS A 944 1.96 -54.17 -35.16
N PHE A 945 1.79 -53.10 -34.38
CA PHE A 945 1.83 -53.15 -32.91
C PHE A 945 0.52 -52.59 -32.35
N PRO A 946 -0.32 -53.41 -31.68
CA PRO A 946 -1.39 -52.90 -30.85
C PRO A 946 -0.85 -52.70 -29.43
N ILE A 947 -0.62 -51.45 -29.02
CA ILE A 947 -0.31 -51.14 -27.62
C ILE A 947 -1.64 -51.09 -26.86
N LYS A 948 -2.02 -52.20 -26.21
CA LYS A 948 -3.14 -52.24 -25.24
C LYS A 948 -2.72 -51.50 -23.97
N LEU A 949 -3.12 -50.24 -23.83
CA LEU A 949 -2.95 -49.47 -22.60
C LEU A 949 -4.14 -49.70 -21.66
N LYS A 950 -3.86 -49.83 -20.36
CA LYS A 950 -4.92 -49.92 -19.34
C LYS A 950 -5.75 -48.63 -19.33
N LYS A 951 -7.04 -48.79 -19.05
CA LYS A 951 -8.03 -47.71 -18.86
C LYS A 951 -7.39 -46.62 -17.97
N ASP A 952 -7.25 -45.42 -18.53
CA ASP A 952 -6.79 -44.18 -17.87
C ASP A 952 -5.27 -43.95 -17.74
N SER A 953 -4.45 -44.60 -18.57
CA SER A 953 -2.98 -44.41 -18.57
C SER A 953 -2.52 -43.16 -19.35
N LEU A 954 -1.63 -42.34 -18.76
CA LEU A 954 -0.92 -41.23 -19.42
C LEU A 954 0.40 -41.72 -20.04
N LEU A 955 0.69 -41.39 -21.31
CA LEU A 955 1.88 -41.85 -22.05
C LEU A 955 3.06 -40.86 -21.97
N VAL A 956 4.28 -41.40 -21.89
CA VAL A 956 5.56 -40.68 -21.94
C VAL A 956 6.11 -40.72 -23.35
N PHE A 957 6.47 -39.57 -23.94
CA PHE A 957 7.34 -39.54 -25.12
C PHE A 957 8.63 -38.80 -24.77
N LYS A 958 9.78 -39.38 -25.14
CA LYS A 958 11.11 -38.80 -25.00
C LYS A 958 11.54 -38.35 -26.39
N SER A 959 11.47 -37.05 -26.70
CA SER A 959 12.13 -36.51 -27.91
C SER A 959 13.56 -36.09 -27.55
N LYS A 960 14.53 -36.38 -28.41
CA LYS A 960 15.84 -35.72 -28.42
C LYS A 960 15.82 -34.69 -29.52
#